data_AF-A0AAJ2G336-F1
#
_entry.id   AF-A0AAJ2G336-F1
#
_cell.length_a   1.000
_cell.length_b   1.000
_cell.length_c   1.000
_cell.angle_alpha   90.00
_cell.angle_beta   90.00
_cell.angle_gamma   90.00
#
_symmetry.space_group_name_H-M   'P 1'
#
loop_
_entity.id
_entity.type
_entity.pdbx_description
1 polymer ?
#
loop_
_entity_poly.entity_id
_entity_poly.type
_entity_poly.pdbx_seq_one_letter_code
_entity_poly.pdbx_strand_id
1 'polypeptide(L)'
;MFKIISVAVPFGVLALLECGLRLFHYGHDLSLFIAYPNNKNYLYLNPDASKRYFINQKNATTGNAEPFQKKKAPGTRRIFVLGESTTIGYPYFHNGSFHRWLQYRLAHSLPDQHFEIINLALTAVNSYTVLGFARELVGYQPDAVLIYTGHNEYYGAMGVGSTEQLGGNPALVNAMLRLRSLKIMQLAADCYQKALALGARGKPENDGTRMQRMVAAQQIPYQSELFERGVEQFRANMGEVLDIFARQNVPVFIGNLVSNECDLKPFVSFPADSMRFPGFARNYQMALDFLQKADSAQAYGYFKKADQNYGSHALCHYYLGQLESARGNATAARGHFSKARDLDGLRFRAPEKFNQIIRQLADKHSNVHLVDVKRAFETASTNGIIGKDLILEHVHPDLKGYALMSDAFYEALKKVKFISPAPGAEMSFAQLRKEMPVPSIDSLAGVYKVANLKSSWPFNAALDRDSVKAETFEERVAFDLAYRRISWENAMDQAYNHYIESRNYREAREIVEALILEQPADAALYSQSAMLSGQLGDERNALFSFQKAFSMAPSFETARYLFVLFLKIDEPEKAIPYLDYAIGNNTSGLNLTPVRTLAQEVIALRSSFSTDSTNVSVLNRIALAYYKMENRDGALLYAKKVLRLNARDEAALQLVASLRLPR
;
A
#
# COMPACT_ATOMS: atom_id res chain seq x y z
N MET A 1 -53.78 -6.38 26.01
CA MET A 1 -53.42 -4.95 25.98
C MET A 1 -52.40 -4.58 27.06
N PHE A 2 -52.72 -4.66 28.36
CA PHE A 2 -51.79 -4.29 29.45
C PHE A 2 -50.41 -4.97 29.33
N LYS A 3 -50.34 -6.29 29.15
CA LYS A 3 -49.07 -7.03 28.96
C LYS A 3 -48.23 -6.53 27.79
N ILE A 4 -48.86 -6.12 26.68
CA ILE A 4 -48.18 -5.58 25.50
C ILE A 4 -47.60 -4.21 25.83
N ILE A 5 -48.38 -3.35 26.49
CA ILE A 5 -47.94 -2.03 26.94
C ILE A 5 -46.77 -2.16 27.93
N SER A 6 -46.88 -3.04 28.93
CA SER A 6 -45.81 -3.27 29.92
C SER A 6 -44.50 -3.73 29.28
N VAL A 7 -44.55 -4.54 28.22
CA VAL A 7 -43.35 -4.95 27.47
C VAL A 7 -42.84 -3.81 26.57
N ALA A 8 -43.72 -3.02 25.96
CA ALA A 8 -43.33 -1.96 25.02
C ALA A 8 -42.74 -0.71 25.71
N VAL A 9 -43.21 -0.36 26.91
CA VAL A 9 -42.81 0.87 27.61
C VAL A 9 -41.29 0.99 27.80
N PRO A 10 -40.55 -0.02 28.29
CA PRO A 10 -39.09 0.05 28.40
C PRO A 10 -38.39 0.33 27.06
N PHE A 11 -38.82 -0.31 25.98
CA PHE A 11 -38.27 -0.05 24.64
C PHE A 11 -38.62 1.34 24.13
N GLY A 12 -39.81 1.85 24.44
CA GLY A 12 -40.21 3.23 24.14
C GLY A 12 -39.34 4.25 24.87
N VAL A 13 -39.04 4.04 26.15
CA VAL A 13 -38.14 4.91 26.93
C VAL A 13 -36.72 4.88 26.36
N LEU A 14 -36.19 3.70 26.04
CA LEU A 14 -34.88 3.58 25.39
C LEU A 14 -34.86 4.25 24.01
N ALA A 15 -35.92 4.11 23.20
CA ALA A 15 -36.00 4.78 21.91
C ALA A 15 -36.02 6.31 22.07
N LEU A 16 -36.79 6.85 23.03
CA LEU A 16 -36.81 8.28 23.33
C LEU A 16 -35.45 8.81 23.81
N LEU A 17 -34.76 8.06 24.68
CA LEU A 17 -33.42 8.41 25.12
C LEU A 17 -32.42 8.41 23.95
N GLU A 18 -32.46 7.40 23.09
CA GLU A 18 -31.61 7.33 21.89
C GLU A 18 -31.88 8.52 20.96
N CYS A 19 -33.15 8.86 20.72
CA CYS A 19 -33.54 10.04 19.95
C CYS A 19 -33.01 11.33 20.58
N GLY A 20 -33.15 11.50 21.90
CA GLY A 20 -32.61 12.65 22.64
C GLY A 20 -31.10 12.76 22.50
N LEU A 21 -30.36 11.68 22.72
CA LEU A 21 -28.91 11.64 22.57
C LEU A 21 -28.46 11.97 21.13
N ARG A 22 -29.20 11.51 20.12
CA ARG A 22 -28.93 11.86 18.71
C ARG A 22 -29.22 13.33 18.41
N LEU A 23 -30.32 13.87 18.92
CA LEU A 23 -30.71 15.28 18.72
C LEU A 23 -29.65 16.23 19.27
N PHE A 24 -29.04 15.90 20.41
CA PHE A 24 -27.96 16.68 21.03
C PHE A 24 -26.55 16.24 20.58
N HIS A 25 -26.44 15.44 19.52
CA HIS A 25 -25.16 14.97 18.97
C HIS A 25 -24.22 14.33 20.01
N TYR A 26 -24.77 13.60 20.99
CA TYR A 26 -23.97 12.92 22.03
C TYR A 26 -23.05 11.84 21.42
N GLY A 27 -21.84 11.72 21.95
CA GLY A 27 -20.85 10.71 21.55
C GLY A 27 -20.29 10.92 20.14
N HIS A 28 -19.74 9.86 19.55
CA HIS A 28 -19.07 9.88 18.25
C HIS A 28 -19.98 9.44 17.10
N ASP A 29 -19.79 10.03 15.91
CA ASP A 29 -20.25 9.42 14.66
C ASP A 29 -19.29 8.29 14.30
N LEU A 30 -19.82 7.07 14.21
CA LEU A 30 -19.04 5.86 13.93
C LEU A 30 -19.27 5.35 12.50
N SER A 31 -19.90 6.14 11.64
CA SER A 31 -20.06 5.84 10.21
C SER A 31 -18.68 5.63 9.56
N LEU A 32 -18.60 4.74 8.57
CA LEU A 32 -17.34 4.47 7.86
C LEU A 32 -16.77 5.71 7.17
N PHE A 33 -17.63 6.54 6.58
CA PHE A 33 -17.24 7.71 5.80
C PHE A 33 -17.99 8.97 6.23
N ILE A 34 -17.26 10.08 6.29
CA ILE A 34 -17.78 11.42 6.52
C ILE A 34 -17.35 12.35 5.38
N ALA A 35 -18.00 13.52 5.28
CA ALA A 35 -17.63 14.53 4.29
C ALA A 35 -16.19 15.03 4.53
N TYR A 36 -15.42 15.15 3.46
CA TYR A 36 -14.05 15.66 3.52
C TYR A 36 -14.07 17.16 3.87
N PRO A 37 -13.30 17.63 4.90
CA PRO A 37 -13.40 19.00 5.39
C PRO A 37 -13.14 20.06 4.32
N ASN A 38 -12.17 19.83 3.45
CA ASN A 38 -11.76 20.80 2.42
C ASN A 38 -12.69 20.78 1.20
N ASN A 39 -13.48 19.73 1.00
CA ASN A 39 -14.43 19.63 -0.11
C ASN A 39 -15.60 18.69 0.22
N LYS A 40 -16.78 19.26 0.47
CA LYS A 40 -17.99 18.50 0.87
C LYS A 40 -18.55 17.57 -0.22
N ASN A 41 -18.06 17.66 -1.45
CA ASN A 41 -18.39 16.71 -2.53
C ASN A 41 -17.58 15.41 -2.44
N TYR A 42 -16.60 15.36 -1.55
CA TYR A 42 -15.76 14.19 -1.30
C TYR A 42 -16.08 13.57 0.05
N LEU A 43 -15.82 12.27 0.16
CA LEU A 43 -15.87 11.49 1.38
C LEU A 43 -14.48 10.98 1.70
N TYR A 44 -14.19 10.76 2.98
CA TYR A 44 -12.96 10.09 3.42
C TYR A 44 -13.24 9.24 4.67
N LEU A 45 -12.32 8.32 4.99
CA LEU A 45 -12.43 7.44 6.16
C LEU A 45 -12.60 8.29 7.42
N ASN A 46 -13.71 8.08 8.11
CA ASN A 46 -13.99 8.76 9.36
C ASN A 46 -12.93 8.36 10.41
N PRO A 47 -12.17 9.32 10.99
CA PRO A 47 -11.16 9.04 12.01
C PRO A 47 -11.73 8.33 13.24
N ASP A 48 -13.03 8.50 13.51
CA ASP A 48 -13.74 7.87 14.63
C ASP A 48 -14.33 6.48 14.29
N ALA A 49 -14.34 6.04 13.03
CA ALA A 49 -14.95 4.78 12.61
C ALA A 49 -14.40 3.56 13.39
N SER A 50 -13.10 3.58 13.66
CA SER A 50 -12.42 2.48 14.35
C SER A 50 -12.82 2.35 15.82
N LYS A 51 -13.29 3.42 16.48
CA LYS A 51 -13.70 3.41 17.90
C LYS A 51 -14.77 2.36 18.21
N ARG A 52 -15.55 1.96 17.20
CA ARG A 52 -16.52 0.85 17.30
C ARG A 52 -15.87 -0.47 17.75
N TYR A 53 -14.61 -0.71 17.38
CA TYR A 53 -13.93 -1.99 17.57
C TYR A 53 -13.00 -2.03 18.78
N PHE A 54 -12.75 -0.90 19.44
CA PHE A 54 -11.88 -0.84 20.63
C PHE A 54 -12.74 -0.64 21.88
N ILE A 55 -12.56 -1.44 22.93
CA ILE A 55 -13.25 -1.22 24.23
C ILE A 55 -12.71 0.07 24.84
N ASN A 56 -11.38 0.21 24.87
CA ASN A 56 -10.73 1.48 25.20
C ASN A 56 -10.55 2.33 23.93
N GLN A 57 -11.44 3.30 23.72
CA GLN A 57 -11.41 4.18 22.55
C GLN A 57 -10.12 5.01 22.43
N LYS A 58 -9.33 5.20 23.50
CA LYS A 58 -8.00 5.84 23.41
C LYS A 58 -6.99 5.01 22.61
N ASN A 59 -7.20 3.69 22.50
CA ASN A 59 -6.37 2.79 21.70
C ASN A 59 -6.78 2.74 20.22
N ALA A 60 -7.93 3.35 19.87
CA ALA A 60 -8.45 3.34 18.51
C ALA A 60 -7.48 4.00 17.53
N THR A 61 -7.39 3.43 16.34
CA THR A 61 -6.40 3.84 15.33
C THR A 61 -7.08 4.52 14.16
N THR A 62 -6.44 5.52 13.58
CA THR A 62 -6.87 6.16 12.34
C THR A 62 -6.18 5.51 11.14
N GLY A 63 -6.84 5.58 9.98
CA GLY A 63 -6.28 5.14 8.70
C GLY A 63 -5.77 6.31 7.86
N ASN A 64 -5.50 6.04 6.58
CA ASN A 64 -5.13 7.07 5.62
C ASN A 64 -6.31 8.03 5.35
N ALA A 65 -5.99 9.28 5.02
CA ALA A 65 -6.97 10.26 4.57
C ALA A 65 -7.06 10.24 3.03
N GLU A 66 -7.90 9.37 2.49
CA GLU A 66 -8.03 9.18 1.04
C GLU A 66 -9.40 9.68 0.54
N PRO A 67 -9.49 10.95 0.12
CA PRO A 67 -10.74 11.52 -0.34
C PRO A 67 -11.16 10.95 -1.71
N PHE A 68 -12.44 10.60 -1.84
CA PHE A 68 -13.04 10.14 -3.09
C PHE A 68 -14.42 10.76 -3.31
N GLN A 69 -14.91 10.81 -4.55
CA GLN A 69 -16.14 11.55 -4.85
C GLN A 69 -17.38 10.89 -4.22
N LYS A 70 -18.20 11.68 -3.52
CA LYS A 70 -19.47 11.21 -2.93
C LYS A 70 -20.40 10.62 -3.98
N LYS A 71 -20.48 11.25 -5.17
CA LYS A 71 -21.14 10.72 -6.35
C LYS A 71 -20.07 10.25 -7.32
N LYS A 72 -20.04 8.96 -7.62
CA LYS A 72 -19.06 8.37 -8.53
C LYS A 72 -19.23 8.94 -9.95
N ALA A 73 -18.18 9.55 -10.48
CA ALA A 73 -18.19 10.04 -11.86
C ALA A 73 -18.29 8.89 -12.89
N PRO A 74 -18.94 9.11 -14.05
CA PRO A 74 -18.97 8.14 -15.14
C PRO A 74 -17.56 7.73 -15.57
N GLY A 75 -17.37 6.45 -15.89
CA GLY A 75 -16.08 5.91 -16.31
C GLY A 75 -15.06 5.70 -15.19
N THR A 76 -15.31 6.15 -13.95
CA THR A 76 -14.42 5.92 -12.81
C THR A 76 -14.47 4.47 -12.33
N ARG A 77 -13.30 3.90 -12.05
CA ARG A 77 -13.15 2.61 -11.35
C ARG A 77 -12.72 2.82 -9.91
N ARG A 78 -13.59 2.44 -8.98
CA ARG A 78 -13.44 2.59 -7.53
C ARG A 78 -13.03 1.27 -6.89
N ILE A 79 -11.81 1.23 -6.41
CA ILE A 79 -11.21 0.08 -5.73
C ILE A 79 -11.04 0.44 -4.26
N PHE A 80 -11.53 -0.42 -3.37
CA PHE A 80 -11.28 -0.26 -1.94
C PHE A 80 -10.30 -1.32 -1.44
N VAL A 81 -9.46 -0.94 -0.48
CA VAL A 81 -8.47 -1.82 0.12
C VAL A 81 -8.80 -2.01 1.60
N LEU A 82 -8.95 -3.26 2.03
CA LEU A 82 -9.27 -3.65 3.40
C LEU A 82 -8.13 -4.48 4.00
N GLY A 83 -7.79 -4.21 5.26
CA GLY A 83 -6.81 -5.02 5.96
C GLY A 83 -6.24 -4.38 7.21
N GLU A 84 -5.00 -4.75 7.51
CA GLU A 84 -4.34 -4.48 8.78
C GLU A 84 -3.08 -3.60 8.61
N SER A 85 -2.11 -3.70 9.53
CA SER A 85 -0.88 -2.91 9.53
C SER A 85 0.00 -3.13 8.29
N THR A 86 0.06 -4.34 7.74
CA THR A 86 0.72 -4.58 6.43
C THR A 86 -0.02 -3.84 5.32
N THR A 87 -1.34 -3.88 5.33
CA THR A 87 -2.17 -3.35 4.23
C THR A 87 -2.19 -1.82 4.19
N ILE A 88 -2.18 -1.16 5.36
CA ILE A 88 -2.02 0.30 5.43
C ILE A 88 -0.62 0.76 4.99
N GLY A 89 0.36 -0.16 4.97
CA GLY A 89 1.73 0.09 4.51
C GLY A 89 2.77 0.30 5.60
N TYR A 90 2.50 -0.11 6.85
CA TYR A 90 3.50 0.02 7.92
C TYR A 90 4.82 -0.66 7.54
N PRO A 91 5.99 -0.06 7.81
CA PRO A 91 6.23 1.17 8.57
C PRO A 91 6.24 2.46 7.71
N TYR A 92 6.18 2.33 6.40
CA TYR A 92 6.36 3.43 5.45
C TYR A 92 5.10 4.30 5.34
N PHE A 93 3.91 3.67 5.39
CA PHE A 93 2.63 4.28 5.04
C PHE A 93 2.70 4.82 3.60
N HIS A 94 1.95 5.88 3.28
CA HIS A 94 2.06 6.69 2.06
C HIS A 94 2.56 5.88 0.86
N ASN A 95 3.68 6.29 0.26
CA ASN A 95 4.17 5.70 -0.98
C ASN A 95 4.94 4.39 -0.81
N GLY A 96 5.22 3.96 0.43
CA GLY A 96 5.78 2.63 0.66
C GLY A 96 4.74 1.52 0.68
N SER A 97 3.44 1.85 0.70
CA SER A 97 2.35 0.89 0.75
C SER A 97 2.00 0.30 -0.62
N PHE A 98 1.63 -0.99 -0.70
CA PHE A 98 1.39 -1.65 -2.00
C PHE A 98 0.28 -0.99 -2.84
N HIS A 99 -0.75 -0.40 -2.22
CA HIS A 99 -1.83 0.25 -2.94
C HIS A 99 -1.38 1.51 -3.69
N ARG A 100 -0.40 2.26 -3.16
CA ARG A 100 0.22 3.39 -3.89
C ARG A 100 1.10 2.93 -5.04
N TRP A 101 1.85 1.84 -4.86
CA TRP A 101 2.59 1.21 -5.95
C TRP A 101 1.65 0.74 -7.07
N LEU A 102 0.50 0.17 -6.70
CA LEU A 102 -0.53 -0.25 -7.64
C LEU A 102 -1.15 0.97 -8.36
N GLN A 103 -1.46 2.04 -7.62
CA GLN A 103 -1.97 3.29 -8.15
C GLN A 103 -1.01 3.89 -9.19
N TYR A 104 0.28 3.96 -8.87
CA TYR A 104 1.31 4.47 -9.79
C TYR A 104 1.36 3.62 -11.08
N ARG A 105 1.43 2.29 -10.97
CA ARG A 105 1.47 1.41 -12.15
C ARG A 105 0.20 1.51 -13.00
N LEU A 106 -0.98 1.60 -12.36
CA LEU A 106 -2.26 1.76 -13.07
C LEU A 106 -2.33 3.10 -13.80
N ALA A 107 -1.93 4.20 -13.16
CA ALA A 107 -1.94 5.53 -13.75
C ALA A 107 -1.05 5.63 -15.01
N HIS A 108 0.07 4.90 -15.03
CA HIS A 108 0.98 4.86 -16.18
C HIS A 108 0.58 3.83 -17.24
N SER A 109 0.00 2.71 -16.84
CA SER A 109 -0.43 1.66 -17.79
C SER A 109 -1.75 1.98 -18.50
N LEU A 110 -2.60 2.79 -17.85
CA LEU A 110 -3.96 3.12 -18.28
C LEU A 110 -4.23 4.63 -18.02
N PRO A 111 -3.51 5.53 -18.70
CA PRO A 111 -3.56 6.97 -18.41
C PRO A 111 -4.94 7.60 -18.62
N ASP A 112 -5.79 7.03 -19.47
CA ASP A 112 -7.14 7.54 -19.76
C ASP A 112 -8.21 7.01 -18.79
N GLN A 113 -7.86 6.01 -17.97
CA GLN A 113 -8.79 5.42 -16.99
C GLN A 113 -8.64 6.13 -15.65
N HIS A 114 -9.74 6.72 -15.16
CA HIS A 114 -9.78 7.28 -13.82
C HIS A 114 -9.96 6.17 -12.78
N PHE A 115 -9.03 6.08 -11.82
CA PHE A 115 -9.09 5.15 -10.70
C PHE A 115 -9.23 5.93 -9.38
N GLU A 116 -10.18 5.52 -8.56
CA GLU A 116 -10.20 5.86 -7.13
C GLU A 116 -9.73 4.61 -6.38
N ILE A 117 -8.60 4.68 -5.69
CA ILE A 117 -8.08 3.58 -4.87
C ILE A 117 -8.08 4.08 -3.43
N ILE A 118 -8.93 3.50 -2.58
CA ILE A 118 -9.18 3.97 -1.21
C ILE A 118 -8.78 2.88 -0.21
N ASN A 119 -7.72 3.10 0.53
CA ASN A 119 -7.22 2.22 1.58
C ASN A 119 -7.85 2.52 2.94
N LEU A 120 -8.63 1.57 3.43
CA LEU A 120 -9.34 1.62 4.70
C LEU A 120 -8.67 0.73 5.76
N ALA A 121 -7.47 0.23 5.50
CA ALA A 121 -6.75 -0.60 6.44
C ALA A 121 -6.37 0.17 7.70
N LEU A 122 -6.31 -0.55 8.81
CA LEU A 122 -5.99 0.02 10.12
C LEU A 122 -4.93 -0.81 10.82
N THR A 123 -4.11 -0.18 11.65
CA THR A 123 -3.21 -0.93 12.55
C THR A 123 -4.02 -1.52 13.71
N ALA A 124 -3.54 -2.59 14.35
CA ALA A 124 -4.13 -3.15 15.56
C ALA A 124 -5.58 -3.68 15.44
N VAL A 125 -6.13 -3.80 14.24
CA VAL A 125 -7.44 -4.42 13.98
C VAL A 125 -7.30 -5.84 13.41
N ASN A 126 -8.41 -6.57 13.29
CA ASN A 126 -8.51 -7.92 12.73
C ASN A 126 -9.77 -8.09 11.86
N SER A 127 -10.16 -9.33 11.58
CA SER A 127 -11.32 -9.68 10.74
C SER A 127 -12.65 -9.05 11.18
N TYR A 128 -12.85 -8.68 12.45
CA TYR A 128 -14.07 -7.97 12.87
C TYR A 128 -14.20 -6.58 12.27
N THR A 129 -13.09 -5.85 12.20
CA THR A 129 -13.07 -4.51 11.57
C THR A 129 -13.25 -4.63 10.08
N VAL A 130 -12.58 -5.59 9.43
CA VAL A 130 -12.76 -5.87 7.99
C VAL A 130 -14.22 -6.18 7.67
N LEU A 131 -14.88 -7.03 8.47
CA LEU A 131 -16.30 -7.34 8.32
C LEU A 131 -17.21 -6.14 8.55
N GLY A 132 -16.99 -5.37 9.62
CA GLY A 132 -17.81 -4.20 9.88
C GLY A 132 -17.66 -3.12 8.80
N PHE A 133 -16.46 -2.95 8.23
CA PHE A 133 -16.25 -2.07 7.08
C PHE A 133 -16.92 -2.61 5.83
N ALA A 134 -16.78 -3.91 5.52
CA ALA A 134 -17.43 -4.54 4.37
C ALA A 134 -18.96 -4.33 4.35
N ARG A 135 -19.62 -4.42 5.51
CA ARG A 135 -21.07 -4.20 5.67
C ARG A 135 -21.52 -2.80 5.24
N GLU A 136 -20.69 -1.77 5.47
CA GLU A 136 -21.01 -0.39 5.07
C GLU A 136 -20.51 -0.10 3.64
N LEU A 137 -19.37 -0.69 3.26
CA LEU A 137 -18.66 -0.41 2.02
C LEU A 137 -19.48 -0.69 0.76
N VAL A 138 -20.32 -1.73 0.78
CA VAL A 138 -21.20 -2.08 -0.34
C VAL A 138 -22.11 -0.93 -0.78
N GLY A 139 -22.43 0.00 0.12
CA GLY A 139 -23.22 1.21 -0.18
C GLY A 139 -22.47 2.27 -0.99
N TYR A 140 -21.16 2.13 -1.19
CA TYR A 140 -20.30 3.16 -1.81
C TYR A 140 -19.83 2.79 -3.23
N GLN A 141 -20.56 1.90 -3.91
CA GLN A 141 -20.37 1.53 -5.33
C GLN A 141 -18.94 1.04 -5.66
N PRO A 142 -18.38 0.07 -4.91
CA PRO A 142 -17.10 -0.54 -5.23
C PRO A 142 -17.15 -1.27 -6.58
N ASP A 143 -16.15 -1.07 -7.44
CA ASP A 143 -15.93 -1.93 -8.63
C ASP A 143 -15.01 -3.10 -8.32
N ALA A 144 -14.17 -2.99 -7.29
CA ALA A 144 -13.37 -4.09 -6.78
C ALA A 144 -12.99 -3.85 -5.31
N VAL A 145 -12.69 -4.93 -4.59
CA VAL A 145 -12.15 -4.87 -3.23
C VAL A 145 -10.88 -5.70 -3.14
N LEU A 146 -9.79 -5.11 -2.65
CA LEU A 146 -8.53 -5.80 -2.37
C LEU A 146 -8.45 -6.07 -0.86
N ILE A 147 -8.11 -7.30 -0.47
CA ILE A 147 -8.06 -7.70 0.94
C ILE A 147 -6.72 -8.38 1.25
N TYR A 148 -6.05 -7.94 2.31
CA TYR A 148 -4.92 -8.64 2.93
C TYR A 148 -5.04 -8.49 4.46
N THR A 149 -5.33 -9.59 5.19
CA THR A 149 -5.67 -9.54 6.62
C THR A 149 -5.50 -10.90 7.28
N GLY A 150 -5.16 -10.92 8.58
CA GLY A 150 -5.11 -12.13 9.41
C GLY A 150 -3.94 -12.20 10.38
N HIS A 151 -2.94 -11.32 10.28
CA HIS A 151 -1.80 -11.35 11.22
C HIS A 151 -2.21 -11.00 12.64
N ASN A 152 -3.17 -10.09 12.78
CA ASN A 152 -3.66 -9.62 14.07
C ASN A 152 -4.87 -10.41 14.59
N GLU A 153 -5.24 -11.55 14.02
CA GLU A 153 -6.51 -12.21 14.37
C GLU A 153 -6.63 -12.53 15.88
N TYR A 154 -5.52 -12.96 16.48
CA TYR A 154 -5.47 -13.31 17.90
C TYR A 154 -5.40 -12.08 18.81
N TYR A 155 -4.59 -11.07 18.48
CA TYR A 155 -4.27 -9.96 19.39
C TYR A 155 -4.84 -8.59 19.01
N GLY A 156 -5.34 -8.46 17.78
CA GLY A 156 -6.09 -7.31 17.28
C GLY A 156 -7.28 -6.99 18.17
N ALA A 157 -7.84 -5.79 18.06
CA ALA A 157 -9.01 -5.39 18.83
C ALA A 157 -10.14 -6.42 18.69
N MET A 158 -10.78 -6.82 19.80
CA MET A 158 -11.75 -7.94 19.87
C MET A 158 -11.20 -9.35 19.63
N GLY A 159 -9.90 -9.50 19.34
CA GLY A 159 -9.26 -10.80 19.12
C GLY A 159 -9.28 -11.67 20.37
N VAL A 160 -9.36 -12.99 20.19
CA VAL A 160 -9.53 -13.96 21.29
C VAL A 160 -8.38 -13.98 22.31
N GLY A 161 -7.19 -13.51 21.94
CA GLY A 161 -6.03 -13.38 22.84
C GLY A 161 -5.80 -11.94 23.32
N SER A 162 -6.68 -11.00 22.97
CA SER A 162 -6.51 -9.57 23.18
C SER A 162 -7.00 -9.10 24.56
N THR A 163 -6.42 -8.02 25.08
CA THR A 163 -6.96 -7.29 26.23
C THR A 163 -8.28 -6.58 25.90
N GLU A 164 -8.59 -6.43 24.62
CA GLU A 164 -9.78 -5.76 24.09
C GLU A 164 -10.88 -6.77 23.66
N GLN A 165 -10.95 -7.97 24.28
CA GLN A 165 -11.89 -9.04 23.89
C GLN A 165 -13.29 -8.91 24.52
N LEU A 166 -14.32 -9.38 23.79
CA LEU A 166 -15.70 -9.52 24.25
C LEU A 166 -16.17 -10.98 24.14
N GLY A 167 -15.66 -11.85 25.00
CA GLY A 167 -15.89 -13.30 24.90
C GLY A 167 -15.19 -13.89 23.67
N GLY A 168 -15.73 -14.94 23.05
CA GLY A 168 -15.19 -15.38 21.76
C GLY A 168 -16.08 -16.31 20.96
N ASN A 169 -17.38 -16.05 20.99
CA ASN A 169 -18.29 -16.49 19.95
C ASN A 169 -18.40 -15.34 18.92
N PRO A 170 -18.02 -15.55 17.64
CA PRO A 170 -18.03 -14.49 16.63
C PRO A 170 -19.41 -13.84 16.41
N ALA A 171 -20.50 -14.61 16.53
CA ALA A 171 -21.85 -14.08 16.36
C ALA A 171 -22.23 -13.11 17.50
N LEU A 172 -21.85 -13.43 18.74
CA LEU A 172 -22.09 -12.57 19.90
C LEU A 172 -21.28 -11.27 19.80
N VAL A 173 -19.99 -11.37 19.45
CA VAL A 173 -19.13 -10.18 19.27
C VAL A 173 -19.70 -9.27 18.18
N ASN A 174 -20.09 -9.84 17.03
CA ASN A 174 -20.71 -9.09 15.94
C ASN A 174 -22.04 -8.42 16.37
N ALA A 175 -22.88 -9.10 17.15
CA ALA A 175 -24.11 -8.53 17.68
C ALA A 175 -23.82 -7.35 18.61
N MET A 176 -22.83 -7.47 19.50
CA MET A 176 -22.39 -6.37 20.37
C MET A 176 -21.85 -5.19 19.54
N LEU A 177 -21.01 -5.43 18.53
CA LEU A 177 -20.46 -4.38 17.66
C LEU A 177 -21.56 -3.60 16.91
N ARG A 178 -22.66 -4.25 16.51
CA ARG A 178 -23.84 -3.56 15.95
C ARG A 178 -24.49 -2.63 16.97
N LEU A 179 -24.66 -3.10 18.21
CA LEU A 179 -25.25 -2.29 19.28
C LEU A 179 -24.36 -1.11 19.68
N ARG A 180 -23.03 -1.21 19.58
CA ARG A 180 -22.11 -0.11 19.90
C ARG A 180 -22.29 1.15 19.04
N SER A 181 -23.01 1.06 17.93
CA SER A 181 -23.39 2.23 17.11
C SER A 181 -24.51 3.08 17.75
N LEU A 182 -25.26 2.54 18.71
CA LEU A 182 -26.31 3.26 19.43
C LEU A 182 -25.70 4.25 20.42
N LYS A 183 -26.27 5.45 20.51
CA LYS A 183 -25.79 6.50 21.42
C LYS A 183 -25.96 6.10 22.88
N ILE A 184 -27.00 5.34 23.22
CA ILE A 184 -27.17 4.76 24.56
C ILE A 184 -26.01 3.83 24.92
N MET A 185 -25.50 3.04 23.98
CA MET A 185 -24.37 2.15 24.23
C MET A 185 -23.07 2.92 24.41
N GLN A 186 -22.91 4.05 23.70
CA GLN A 186 -21.78 4.97 23.93
C GLN A 186 -21.89 5.62 25.31
N LEU A 187 -23.07 6.10 25.71
CA LEU A 187 -23.32 6.64 27.05
C LEU A 187 -23.03 5.60 28.14
N ALA A 188 -23.48 4.36 27.97
CA ALA A 188 -23.20 3.28 28.91
C ALA A 188 -21.69 3.00 29.04
N ALA A 189 -20.97 2.99 27.91
CA ALA A 189 -19.51 2.84 27.91
C ALA A 189 -18.81 4.00 28.62
N ASP A 190 -19.23 5.24 28.39
CA ASP A 190 -18.67 6.42 29.05
C ASP A 190 -18.93 6.42 30.56
N CYS A 191 -20.14 6.05 30.99
CA CYS A 191 -20.48 5.87 32.40
C CYS A 191 -19.62 4.78 33.06
N TYR A 192 -19.44 3.64 32.38
CA TYR A 192 -18.60 2.55 32.87
C TYR A 192 -17.13 2.97 33.02
N GLN A 193 -16.57 3.66 32.01
CA GLN A 193 -15.20 4.17 32.08
C GLN A 193 -15.02 5.21 33.20
N LYS A 194 -15.99 6.12 33.40
CA LYS A 194 -15.96 7.08 34.50
C LYS A 194 -16.03 6.39 35.87
N ALA A 195 -16.87 5.35 36.01
CA ALA A 195 -16.97 4.58 37.24
C ALA A 195 -15.66 3.84 37.58
N LEU A 196 -15.01 3.24 36.58
CA LEU A 196 -13.69 2.63 36.74
C LEU A 196 -12.61 3.66 37.12
N ALA A 197 -12.62 4.84 36.50
CA ALA A 197 -11.66 5.91 36.80
C ALA A 197 -11.78 6.43 38.24
N LEU A 198 -12.99 6.48 38.79
CA LEU A 198 -13.24 6.85 40.20
C LEU A 198 -12.66 5.82 41.17
N GLY A 199 -12.62 4.53 40.79
CA GLY A 199 -12.02 3.46 41.58
C GLY A 199 -10.51 3.25 41.38
N ALA A 200 -9.92 3.85 40.34
CA ALA A 200 -8.55 3.57 39.90
C ALA A 200 -7.52 4.65 40.28
N ARG A 201 -7.77 5.47 41.31
CA ARG A 201 -6.76 6.42 41.83
C ARG A 201 -5.47 5.68 42.19
N GLY A 202 -4.43 5.81 41.35
CA GLY A 202 -3.06 5.39 41.67
C GLY A 202 -2.49 4.18 40.92
N LYS A 203 -3.15 3.60 39.91
CA LYS A 203 -2.48 2.63 39.02
C LYS A 203 -1.89 3.36 37.80
N PRO A 204 -0.57 3.28 37.53
CA PRO A 204 0.01 3.89 36.34
C PRO A 204 -0.64 3.32 35.07
N GLU A 205 -0.87 4.18 34.07
CA GLU A 205 -1.16 3.72 32.71
C GLU A 205 -0.02 2.79 32.28
N ASN A 206 -0.35 1.65 31.67
CA ASN A 206 0.64 0.64 31.32
C ASN A 206 1.57 1.22 30.21
N ASP A 207 2.77 1.68 30.59
CA ASP A 207 3.76 2.41 29.76
C ASP A 207 4.36 1.61 28.57
N GLY A 208 3.82 0.42 28.28
CA GLY A 208 4.29 -0.44 27.20
C GLY A 208 3.88 0.00 25.79
N THR A 209 4.57 -0.55 24.78
CA THR A 209 4.20 -0.34 23.37
C THR A 209 2.77 -0.77 23.10
N ARG A 210 2.15 -0.27 22.02
CA ARG A 210 0.78 -0.68 21.64
C ARG A 210 0.67 -2.20 21.48
N MET A 211 1.67 -2.83 20.86
CA MET A 211 1.76 -4.28 20.71
C MET A 211 1.72 -5.00 22.07
N GLN A 212 2.48 -4.52 23.06
CA GLN A 212 2.47 -5.06 24.41
C GLN A 212 1.12 -4.87 25.12
N ARG A 213 0.48 -3.70 24.95
CA ARG A 213 -0.81 -3.39 25.58
C ARG A 213 -1.97 -4.25 25.08
N MET A 214 -1.89 -4.74 23.85
CA MET A 214 -2.97 -5.52 23.23
C MET A 214 -2.95 -7.00 23.58
N VAL A 215 -1.83 -7.54 24.08
CA VAL A 215 -1.71 -8.96 24.38
C VAL A 215 -2.18 -9.24 25.81
N ALA A 216 -3.32 -9.93 25.96
CA ALA A 216 -3.80 -10.40 27.27
C ALA A 216 -3.17 -11.74 27.64
N ALA A 217 -3.31 -12.72 26.74
CA ALA A 217 -2.68 -14.03 26.87
C ALA A 217 -1.37 -14.04 26.07
N GLN A 218 -0.24 -13.99 26.78
CA GLN A 218 1.09 -13.93 26.15
C GLN A 218 1.47 -15.20 25.39
N GLN A 219 0.74 -16.30 25.59
CA GLN A 219 1.07 -17.61 25.03
C GLN A 219 -0.19 -18.35 24.63
N ILE A 220 -0.30 -18.73 23.35
CA ILE A 220 -1.41 -19.49 22.77
C ILE A 220 -0.83 -20.76 22.12
N PRO A 221 -0.85 -21.91 22.83
CA PRO A 221 -0.38 -23.18 22.29
C PRO A 221 -1.09 -23.56 20.99
N TYR A 222 -0.34 -24.16 20.06
CA TYR A 222 -0.92 -24.69 18.82
C TYR A 222 -2.04 -25.68 19.13
N GLN A 223 -3.15 -25.61 18.39
CA GLN A 223 -4.34 -26.47 18.57
C GLN A 223 -4.98 -26.43 19.98
N SER A 224 -4.63 -25.45 20.81
CA SER A 224 -5.40 -25.16 22.03
C SER A 224 -6.81 -24.67 21.70
N GLU A 225 -7.72 -24.73 22.66
CA GLU A 225 -9.08 -24.20 22.50
C GLU A 225 -9.06 -22.72 22.06
N LEU A 226 -8.16 -21.91 22.62
CA LEU A 226 -8.02 -20.52 22.25
C LEU A 226 -7.48 -20.33 20.82
N PHE A 227 -6.58 -21.22 20.38
CA PHE A 227 -6.10 -21.24 19.00
C PHE A 227 -7.25 -21.51 18.03
N GLU A 228 -8.05 -22.55 18.27
CA GLU A 228 -9.18 -22.93 17.41
C GLU A 228 -10.29 -21.87 17.41
N ARG A 229 -10.53 -21.19 18.53
CA ARG A 229 -11.45 -20.03 18.57
C ARG A 229 -11.01 -18.91 17.64
N GLY A 230 -9.71 -18.60 17.58
CA GLY A 230 -9.18 -17.60 16.62
C GLY A 230 -9.29 -18.05 15.17
N VAL A 231 -9.11 -19.35 14.90
CA VAL A 231 -9.33 -19.94 13.57
C VAL A 231 -10.79 -19.81 13.14
N GLU A 232 -11.73 -20.12 14.03
CA GLU A 232 -13.16 -20.00 13.73
C GLU A 232 -13.60 -18.54 13.60
N GLN A 233 -13.04 -17.64 14.42
CA GLN A 233 -13.25 -16.20 14.27
C GLN A 233 -12.89 -15.71 12.87
N PHE A 234 -11.69 -16.06 12.39
CA PHE A 234 -11.23 -15.68 11.05
C PHE A 234 -12.14 -16.28 9.97
N ARG A 235 -12.43 -17.58 10.07
CA ARG A 235 -13.27 -18.30 9.10
C ARG A 235 -14.67 -17.69 9.00
N ALA A 236 -15.32 -17.45 10.13
CA ALA A 236 -16.68 -16.92 10.18
C ALA A 236 -16.73 -15.49 9.63
N ASN A 237 -15.85 -14.61 10.12
CA ASN A 237 -15.86 -13.20 9.71
C ASN A 237 -15.47 -13.03 8.24
N MET A 238 -14.40 -13.69 7.78
CA MET A 238 -13.98 -13.60 6.37
C MET A 238 -14.96 -14.29 5.43
N GLY A 239 -15.62 -15.36 5.87
CA GLY A 239 -16.74 -15.95 5.13
C GLY A 239 -17.86 -14.92 4.90
N GLU A 240 -18.29 -14.22 5.95
CA GLU A 240 -19.34 -13.21 5.83
C GLU A 240 -18.90 -12.00 4.99
N VAL A 241 -17.63 -11.56 5.09
CA VAL A 241 -17.06 -10.51 4.23
C VAL A 241 -17.24 -10.86 2.75
N LEU A 242 -16.85 -12.07 2.37
CA LEU A 242 -16.92 -12.51 0.98
C LEU A 242 -18.36 -12.71 0.52
N ASP A 243 -19.24 -13.23 1.38
CA ASP A 243 -20.67 -13.35 1.10
C ASP A 243 -21.33 -11.98 0.83
N ILE A 244 -20.94 -10.94 1.57
CA ILE A 244 -21.46 -9.57 1.39
C ILE A 244 -21.16 -9.05 -0.02
N PHE A 245 -19.91 -9.18 -0.48
CA PHE A 245 -19.51 -8.72 -1.81
C PHE A 245 -20.02 -9.63 -2.94
N ALA A 246 -20.09 -10.94 -2.71
CA ALA A 246 -20.69 -11.90 -3.64
C ALA A 246 -22.15 -11.59 -3.94
N ARG A 247 -22.95 -11.26 -2.93
CA ARG A 247 -24.37 -10.87 -3.12
C ARG A 247 -24.55 -9.62 -3.98
N GLN A 248 -23.53 -8.77 -4.07
CA GLN A 248 -23.54 -7.55 -4.88
C GLN A 248 -22.75 -7.70 -6.20
N ASN A 249 -22.26 -8.91 -6.51
CA ASN A 249 -21.38 -9.19 -7.65
C ASN A 249 -20.13 -8.29 -7.73
N VAL A 250 -19.62 -7.84 -6.59
CA VAL A 250 -18.40 -7.03 -6.51
C VAL A 250 -17.20 -7.99 -6.53
N PRO A 251 -16.26 -7.88 -7.49
CA PRO A 251 -15.09 -8.75 -7.52
C PRO A 251 -14.17 -8.46 -6.32
N VAL A 252 -13.75 -9.51 -5.63
CA VAL A 252 -12.85 -9.44 -4.48
C VAL A 252 -11.54 -10.12 -4.81
N PHE A 253 -10.43 -9.44 -4.55
CA PHE A 253 -9.09 -9.98 -4.67
C PHE A 253 -8.53 -10.15 -3.27
N ILE A 254 -8.41 -11.39 -2.79
CA ILE A 254 -7.95 -11.70 -1.44
C ILE A 254 -6.56 -12.30 -1.49
N GLY A 255 -5.59 -11.62 -0.86
CA GLY A 255 -4.21 -12.07 -0.74
C GLY A 255 -4.04 -13.13 0.35
N ASN A 256 -3.29 -14.19 0.06
CA ASN A 256 -2.77 -15.06 1.12
C ASN A 256 -1.60 -14.39 1.85
N LEU A 257 -1.35 -14.82 3.08
CA LEU A 257 -0.49 -14.16 4.05
C LEU A 257 0.96 -14.66 3.95
N VAL A 258 1.88 -13.74 4.15
CA VAL A 258 3.33 -13.96 4.22
C VAL A 258 3.90 -13.47 5.54
N SER A 259 4.99 -14.08 5.99
CA SER A 259 5.71 -13.68 7.20
C SER A 259 7.18 -14.02 7.04
N ASN A 260 8.03 -13.44 7.88
CA ASN A 260 9.40 -13.90 7.99
C ASN A 260 9.44 -15.31 8.61
N GLU A 261 9.89 -16.29 7.82
CA GLU A 261 9.95 -17.70 8.21
C GLU A 261 11.35 -18.10 8.66
N CYS A 262 12.38 -17.76 7.89
CA CYS A 262 13.74 -18.24 8.15
C CYS A 262 14.58 -17.33 9.06
N ASP A 263 14.38 -16.01 9.07
CA ASP A 263 15.22 -15.08 9.84
C ASP A 263 14.61 -14.68 11.20
N LEU A 264 13.39 -15.10 11.50
CA LEU A 264 12.74 -14.86 12.78
C LEU A 264 12.65 -16.13 13.63
N LYS A 265 13.50 -16.17 14.66
CA LYS A 265 13.42 -17.15 15.75
C LYS A 265 12.04 -17.06 16.43
N PRO A 266 11.35 -18.20 16.70
CA PRO A 266 10.12 -18.21 17.46
C PRO A 266 10.25 -17.46 18.79
N PHE A 267 9.27 -16.64 19.14
CA PHE A 267 9.28 -15.86 20.39
C PHE A 267 9.03 -16.74 21.61
N VAL A 268 8.12 -17.71 21.49
CA VAL A 268 7.75 -18.63 22.58
C VAL A 268 7.82 -20.06 22.09
N SER A 269 8.54 -20.91 22.82
CA SER A 269 8.51 -22.38 22.68
C SER A 269 8.10 -23.01 23.99
N PHE A 270 7.07 -23.85 23.95
CA PHE A 270 6.60 -24.55 25.14
C PHE A 270 7.56 -25.69 25.50
N PRO A 271 7.91 -25.85 26.79
CA PRO A 271 8.77 -26.95 27.22
C PRO A 271 8.08 -28.30 26.99
N ALA A 272 8.88 -29.31 26.67
CA ALA A 272 8.39 -30.69 26.67
C ALA A 272 8.18 -31.16 28.13
N ASP A 273 7.07 -31.86 28.39
CA ASP A 273 6.88 -32.56 29.67
C ASP A 273 7.99 -33.60 29.84
N SER A 274 8.85 -33.42 30.84
CA SER A 274 10.02 -34.26 31.08
C SER A 274 9.67 -35.67 31.56
N MET A 275 8.50 -35.87 32.17
CA MET A 275 8.03 -37.20 32.54
C MET A 275 7.53 -37.98 31.32
N ARG A 276 6.87 -37.29 30.40
CA ARG A 276 6.33 -37.90 29.17
C ARG A 276 7.39 -38.04 28.06
N PHE A 277 8.32 -37.10 27.98
CA PHE A 277 9.34 -37.02 26.92
C PHE A 277 10.76 -36.82 27.49
N PRO A 278 11.27 -37.76 28.32
CA PRO A 278 12.53 -37.58 29.04
C PRO A 278 13.76 -37.41 28.13
N GLY A 279 13.69 -37.92 26.89
CA GLY A 279 14.77 -37.78 25.90
C GLY A 279 14.90 -36.39 25.27
N PHE A 280 13.85 -35.57 25.30
CA PHE A 280 13.83 -34.29 24.57
C PHE A 280 14.88 -33.33 25.11
N ALA A 281 14.84 -33.01 26.41
CA ALA A 281 15.70 -32.00 27.02
C ALA A 281 17.20 -32.33 26.82
N ARG A 282 17.57 -33.61 27.01
CA ARG A 282 18.94 -34.08 26.79
C ARG A 282 19.36 -33.92 25.33
N ASN A 283 18.56 -34.40 24.37
CA ASN A 283 18.91 -34.32 22.95
C ASN A 283 18.95 -32.87 22.46
N TYR A 284 18.02 -32.03 22.89
CA TYR A 284 17.96 -30.61 22.54
C TYR A 284 19.17 -29.85 23.08
N GLN A 285 19.56 -30.06 24.35
CA GLN A 285 20.75 -29.42 24.92
C GLN A 285 22.03 -29.86 24.20
N MET A 286 22.19 -31.16 23.95
CA MET A 286 23.34 -31.67 23.18
C MET A 286 23.41 -31.04 21.79
N ALA A 287 22.26 -30.84 21.13
CA ALA A 287 22.20 -30.20 19.82
C ALA A 287 22.67 -28.73 19.88
N LEU A 288 22.27 -27.98 20.92
CA LEU A 288 22.74 -26.61 21.14
C LEU A 288 24.25 -26.55 21.41
N ASP A 289 24.78 -27.48 22.20
CA ASP A 289 26.22 -27.55 22.51
C ASP A 289 27.05 -27.80 21.24
N PHE A 290 26.59 -28.68 20.34
CA PHE A 290 27.23 -28.90 19.04
C PHE A 290 27.07 -27.72 18.09
N LEU A 291 25.91 -27.04 18.13
CA LEU A 291 25.70 -25.82 17.34
C LEU A 291 26.67 -24.71 17.77
N GLN A 292 26.90 -24.53 19.07
CA GLN A 292 27.89 -23.58 19.60
C GLN A 292 29.32 -23.91 19.16
N LYS A 293 29.64 -25.19 19.01
CA LYS A 293 30.93 -25.69 18.48
C LYS A 293 31.04 -25.65 16.96
N ALA A 294 30.03 -25.11 16.26
CA ALA A 294 29.91 -25.12 14.81
C ALA A 294 29.91 -26.52 14.15
N ASP A 295 29.64 -27.59 14.91
CA ASP A 295 29.47 -28.94 14.38
C ASP A 295 28.02 -29.17 13.92
N SER A 296 27.75 -28.70 12.70
CA SER A 296 26.41 -28.74 12.11
C SER A 296 25.88 -30.16 11.90
N ALA A 297 26.76 -31.15 11.69
CA ALA A 297 26.36 -32.54 11.44
C ALA A 297 25.85 -33.19 12.73
N GLN A 298 26.59 -33.06 13.83
CA GLN A 298 26.14 -33.58 15.13
C GLN A 298 24.95 -32.79 15.66
N ALA A 299 24.96 -31.45 15.54
CA ALA A 299 23.82 -30.62 15.93
C ALA A 299 22.53 -31.08 15.23
N TYR A 300 22.59 -31.30 13.92
CA TYR A 300 21.45 -31.84 13.15
C TYR A 300 21.00 -33.20 13.67
N GLY A 301 21.93 -34.12 13.91
CA GLY A 301 21.62 -35.46 14.42
C GLY A 301 20.88 -35.42 15.77
N TYR A 302 21.31 -34.56 16.68
CA TYR A 302 20.67 -34.42 18.00
C TYR A 302 19.35 -33.64 17.94
N PHE A 303 19.23 -32.59 17.12
CA PHE A 303 17.94 -31.93 16.92
C PHE A 303 16.91 -32.87 16.30
N LYS A 304 17.31 -33.74 15.37
CA LYS A 304 16.42 -34.74 14.78
C LYS A 304 15.92 -35.74 15.83
N LYS A 305 16.80 -36.18 16.73
CA LYS A 305 16.40 -37.03 17.87
C LYS A 305 15.44 -36.30 18.81
N ALA A 306 15.70 -35.02 19.11
CA ALA A 306 14.80 -34.20 19.92
C ALA A 306 13.41 -34.07 19.27
N ASP A 307 13.35 -33.78 17.97
CA ASP A 307 12.10 -33.72 17.19
C ASP A 307 11.34 -35.06 17.22
N GLN A 308 12.04 -36.19 17.10
CA GLN A 308 11.45 -37.53 17.24
C GLN A 308 10.89 -37.79 18.65
N ASN A 309 11.49 -37.21 19.70
CA ASN A 309 10.96 -37.30 21.06
C ASN A 309 9.74 -36.40 21.27
N TYR A 310 9.78 -35.15 20.79
CA TYR A 310 8.72 -34.18 20.96
C TYR A 310 8.71 -33.17 19.79
N GLY A 311 7.88 -33.46 18.79
CA GLY A 311 7.77 -32.69 17.55
C GLY A 311 6.88 -31.44 17.62
N SER A 312 6.64 -30.90 18.82
CA SER A 312 5.84 -29.68 19.03
C SER A 312 6.66 -28.53 19.63
N HIS A 313 8.00 -28.61 19.55
CA HIS A 313 8.89 -27.57 20.05
C HIS A 313 9.34 -26.62 18.93
N ALA A 314 8.80 -25.39 18.91
CA ALA A 314 9.00 -24.43 17.81
C ALA A 314 10.48 -24.13 17.53
N LEU A 315 11.29 -23.90 18.56
CA LEU A 315 12.73 -23.66 18.40
C LEU A 315 13.50 -24.86 17.84
N CYS A 316 13.07 -26.08 18.13
CA CYS A 316 13.73 -27.28 17.57
C CYS A 316 13.54 -27.30 16.06
N HIS A 317 12.33 -27.01 15.58
CA HIS A 317 12.06 -26.87 14.15
C HIS A 317 12.81 -25.69 13.52
N TYR A 318 12.92 -24.55 14.20
CA TYR A 318 13.68 -23.41 13.69
C TYR A 318 15.15 -23.78 13.42
N TYR A 319 15.81 -24.44 14.38
CA TYR A 319 17.20 -24.86 14.21
C TYR A 319 17.36 -25.97 13.16
N LEU A 320 16.44 -26.93 13.09
CA LEU A 320 16.41 -27.90 11.99
C LEU A 320 16.27 -27.23 10.63
N GLY A 321 15.42 -26.20 10.52
CA GLY A 321 15.25 -25.41 9.30
C GLY A 321 16.55 -24.70 8.88
N GLN A 322 17.23 -24.07 9.83
CA GLN A 322 18.54 -23.44 9.61
C GLN A 322 19.59 -24.44 9.11
N LEU A 323 19.68 -25.60 9.76
CA LEU A 323 20.64 -26.65 9.40
C LEU A 323 20.33 -27.30 8.04
N GLU A 324 19.06 -27.54 7.72
CA GLU A 324 18.65 -28.04 6.39
C GLU A 324 18.92 -27.01 5.29
N SER A 325 18.69 -25.72 5.56
CA SER A 325 19.00 -24.63 4.64
C SER A 325 20.51 -24.56 4.34
N ALA A 326 21.35 -24.63 5.38
CA ALA A 326 22.80 -24.65 5.26
C ALA A 326 23.32 -25.88 4.47
N ARG A 327 22.55 -26.98 4.44
CA ARG A 327 22.85 -28.20 3.68
C ARG A 327 22.30 -28.18 2.25
N GLY A 328 21.65 -27.09 1.82
CA GLY A 328 21.03 -26.97 0.50
C GLY A 328 19.70 -27.70 0.35
N ASN A 329 19.11 -28.22 1.43
CA ASN A 329 17.84 -28.95 1.40
C ASN A 329 16.65 -28.00 1.62
N ALA A 330 16.36 -27.18 0.61
CA ALA A 330 15.33 -26.14 0.67
C ALA A 330 13.93 -26.67 1.03
N THR A 331 13.55 -27.86 0.54
CA THR A 331 12.24 -28.47 0.82
C THR A 331 12.08 -28.81 2.29
N ALA A 332 13.07 -29.50 2.88
CA ALA A 332 13.02 -29.83 4.30
C ALA A 332 13.11 -28.58 5.18
N ALA A 333 13.98 -27.63 4.82
CA ALA A 333 14.10 -26.35 5.50
C ALA A 333 12.76 -25.61 5.57
N ARG A 334 12.05 -25.50 4.44
CA ARG A 334 10.72 -24.87 4.37
C ARG A 334 9.71 -25.57 5.27
N GLY A 335 9.68 -26.90 5.27
CA GLY A 335 8.81 -27.69 6.15
C GLY A 335 9.07 -27.42 7.63
N HIS A 336 10.35 -27.33 8.02
CA HIS A 336 10.75 -27.01 9.39
C HIS A 336 10.42 -25.56 9.78
N PHE A 337 10.71 -24.57 8.93
CA PHE A 337 10.37 -23.17 9.23
C PHE A 337 8.85 -22.94 9.32
N SER A 338 8.06 -23.57 8.46
CA SER A 338 6.59 -23.52 8.55
C SER A 338 6.09 -24.08 9.89
N LYS A 339 6.61 -25.23 10.34
CA LYS A 339 6.30 -25.77 11.68
C LYS A 339 6.75 -24.83 12.80
N ALA A 340 7.94 -24.24 12.69
CA ALA A 340 8.45 -23.31 13.70
C ALA A 340 7.53 -22.09 13.88
N ARG A 341 7.03 -21.52 12.78
CA ARG A 341 6.02 -20.44 12.80
C ARG A 341 4.70 -20.91 13.43
N ASP A 342 4.18 -22.04 12.98
CA ASP A 342 2.88 -22.57 13.45
C ASP A 342 2.94 -23.09 14.90
N LEU A 343 4.11 -23.40 15.44
CA LEU A 343 4.29 -23.80 16.84
C LEU A 343 4.66 -22.62 17.77
N ASP A 344 5.01 -21.45 17.22
CA ASP A 344 5.37 -20.26 18.01
C ASP A 344 4.20 -19.85 18.92
N GLY A 345 4.43 -19.89 20.23
CA GLY A 345 3.40 -19.61 21.23
C GLY A 345 2.92 -18.17 21.23
N LEU A 346 3.69 -17.23 20.65
CA LEU A 346 3.28 -15.84 20.50
C LEU A 346 2.76 -15.60 19.07
N ARG A 347 1.45 -15.55 18.94
CA ARG A 347 0.72 -15.54 17.66
C ARG A 347 0.66 -14.20 16.94
N PHE A 348 1.82 -13.55 16.76
CA PHE A 348 1.94 -12.36 15.91
C PHE A 348 2.07 -12.68 14.42
N ARG A 349 2.49 -13.91 14.08
CA ARG A 349 2.44 -14.43 12.71
C ARG A 349 1.18 -15.26 12.53
N ALA A 350 0.51 -15.07 11.38
CA ALA A 350 -0.64 -15.87 11.02
C ALA A 350 -0.22 -17.34 10.78
N PRO A 351 -0.97 -18.34 11.28
CA PRO A 351 -0.66 -19.74 11.04
C PRO A 351 -1.00 -20.15 9.59
N GLU A 352 -0.42 -21.26 9.10
CA GLU A 352 -0.72 -21.77 7.74
C GLU A 352 -2.22 -22.04 7.54
N LYS A 353 -2.90 -22.38 8.64
CA LYS A 353 -4.35 -22.61 8.66
C LYS A 353 -5.14 -21.46 8.05
N PHE A 354 -4.69 -20.21 8.21
CA PHE A 354 -5.38 -19.05 7.64
C PHE A 354 -5.24 -19.01 6.11
N ASN A 355 -4.08 -19.34 5.56
CA ASN A 355 -3.90 -19.45 4.10
C ASN A 355 -4.74 -20.58 3.50
N GLN A 356 -4.90 -21.69 4.22
CA GLN A 356 -5.83 -22.76 3.82
C GLN A 356 -7.28 -22.26 3.81
N ILE A 357 -7.69 -21.49 4.81
CA ILE A 357 -9.04 -20.89 4.89
C ILE A 357 -9.26 -19.90 3.76
N ILE A 358 -8.31 -19.01 3.49
CA ILE A 358 -8.40 -18.02 2.41
C ILE A 358 -8.63 -18.72 1.06
N ARG A 359 -7.86 -19.77 0.77
CA ARG A 359 -8.04 -20.57 -0.45
C ARG A 359 -9.43 -21.24 -0.49
N GLN A 360 -9.83 -21.92 0.58
CA GLN A 360 -11.14 -22.55 0.70
C GLN A 360 -12.30 -21.57 0.51
N LEU A 361 -12.19 -20.37 1.05
CA LEU A 361 -13.23 -19.35 0.94
C LEU A 361 -13.24 -18.68 -0.44
N ALA A 362 -12.08 -18.48 -1.07
CA ALA A 362 -12.00 -17.96 -2.42
C ALA A 362 -12.66 -18.89 -3.44
N ASP A 363 -12.54 -20.20 -3.24
CA ASP A 363 -13.16 -21.21 -4.12
C ASP A 363 -14.70 -21.28 -4.00
N LYS A 364 -15.30 -20.65 -2.98
CA LYS A 364 -16.76 -20.67 -2.78
C LYS A 364 -17.54 -19.81 -3.76
N HIS A 365 -16.94 -18.72 -4.24
CA HIS A 365 -17.63 -17.68 -5.00
C HIS A 365 -16.84 -17.33 -6.26
N SER A 366 -17.49 -17.32 -7.43
CA SER A 366 -16.81 -17.09 -8.72
C SER A 366 -16.25 -15.67 -8.88
N ASN A 367 -16.80 -14.69 -8.16
CA ASN A 367 -16.33 -13.31 -8.13
C ASN A 367 -15.24 -13.06 -7.07
N VAL A 368 -14.78 -14.11 -6.37
CA VAL A 368 -13.64 -14.00 -5.44
C VAL A 368 -12.41 -14.62 -6.09
N HIS A 369 -11.30 -13.89 -6.04
CA HIS A 369 -10.06 -14.21 -6.71
C HIS A 369 -8.94 -14.29 -5.67
N LEU A 370 -8.33 -15.46 -5.53
CA LEU A 370 -7.14 -15.64 -4.73
C LEU A 370 -5.95 -14.95 -5.40
N VAL A 371 -5.32 -14.02 -4.67
CA VAL A 371 -4.03 -13.43 -5.03
C VAL A 371 -2.94 -14.19 -4.29
N ASP A 372 -2.12 -14.95 -5.02
CA ASP A 372 -1.07 -15.79 -4.44
C ASP A 372 0.21 -15.01 -4.12
N VAL A 373 0.09 -14.08 -3.17
CA VAL A 373 1.18 -13.25 -2.65
C VAL A 373 2.30 -14.14 -2.08
N LYS A 374 1.95 -15.22 -1.36
CA LYS A 374 2.91 -16.18 -0.82
C LYS A 374 3.78 -16.79 -1.90
N ARG A 375 3.20 -17.25 -3.01
CA ARG A 375 4.00 -17.77 -4.13
C ARG A 375 4.91 -16.70 -4.73
N ALA A 376 4.42 -15.47 -4.90
CA ALA A 376 5.25 -14.37 -5.42
C ALA A 376 6.45 -14.09 -4.51
N PHE A 377 6.26 -14.06 -3.19
CA PHE A 377 7.32 -13.88 -2.21
C PHE A 377 8.28 -15.07 -2.17
N GLU A 378 7.78 -16.30 -2.19
CA GLU A 378 8.63 -17.50 -2.26
C GLU A 378 9.49 -17.50 -3.52
N THR A 379 8.93 -17.20 -4.69
CA THR A 379 9.68 -17.14 -5.95
C THR A 379 10.78 -16.08 -5.92
N ALA A 380 10.54 -14.95 -5.26
CA ALA A 380 11.52 -13.87 -5.14
C ALA A 380 12.54 -14.07 -4.00
N SER A 381 12.32 -15.04 -3.10
CA SER A 381 13.17 -15.27 -1.93
C SER A 381 14.31 -16.23 -2.22
N THR A 382 15.45 -16.01 -1.56
CA THR A 382 16.57 -16.94 -1.57
C THR A 382 16.13 -18.35 -1.14
N ASN A 383 16.47 -19.39 -1.92
CA ASN A 383 16.07 -20.79 -1.70
C ASN A 383 14.55 -21.04 -1.62
N GLY A 384 13.72 -20.08 -2.02
CA GLY A 384 12.27 -20.20 -1.96
C GLY A 384 11.68 -20.11 -0.54
N ILE A 385 12.38 -19.51 0.43
CA ILE A 385 11.94 -19.40 1.82
C ILE A 385 11.89 -17.93 2.21
N ILE A 386 10.74 -17.46 2.67
CA ILE A 386 10.51 -16.03 2.93
C ILE A 386 11.29 -15.60 4.18
N GLY A 387 12.11 -14.57 4.03
CA GLY A 387 13.00 -14.09 5.08
C GLY A 387 13.17 -12.58 5.07
N LYS A 388 14.27 -12.12 5.66
CA LYS A 388 14.61 -10.70 5.80
C LYS A 388 14.86 -9.97 4.48
N ASP A 389 15.05 -10.71 3.39
CA ASP A 389 15.25 -10.17 2.05
C ASP A 389 14.01 -9.43 1.51
N LEU A 390 12.82 -9.71 2.09
CA LEU A 390 11.53 -9.14 1.71
C LEU A 390 10.65 -8.69 2.90
N ILE A 391 10.99 -9.08 4.14
CA ILE A 391 10.23 -8.77 5.35
C ILE A 391 11.15 -8.13 6.39
N LEU A 392 10.81 -6.94 6.88
CA LEU A 392 11.64 -6.16 7.81
C LEU A 392 11.76 -6.80 9.20
N GLU A 393 10.68 -7.46 9.63
CA GLU A 393 10.55 -8.03 10.97
C GLU A 393 9.80 -9.38 10.95
N HIS A 394 8.65 -9.53 11.61
CA HIS A 394 7.82 -10.72 11.61
C HIS A 394 6.83 -10.81 10.43
N VAL A 395 6.24 -9.70 9.98
CA VAL A 395 5.14 -9.66 9.00
C VAL A 395 5.16 -8.44 8.06
N HIS A 396 5.87 -7.36 8.39
CA HIS A 396 5.86 -6.15 7.54
C HIS A 396 6.88 -6.24 6.40
N PRO A 397 6.44 -6.17 5.13
CA PRO A 397 7.34 -6.16 3.98
C PRO A 397 8.30 -4.97 3.99
N ASP A 398 9.49 -5.16 3.40
CA ASP A 398 10.31 -4.03 2.96
C ASP A 398 9.70 -3.44 1.66
N LEU A 399 10.33 -2.39 1.11
CA LEU A 399 9.83 -1.78 -0.14
C LEU A 399 9.82 -2.78 -1.32
N LYS A 400 10.74 -3.75 -1.36
CA LYS A 400 10.74 -4.79 -2.42
C LYS A 400 9.55 -5.73 -2.24
N GLY A 401 9.26 -6.13 -1.00
CA GLY A 401 8.10 -6.94 -0.67
C GLY A 401 6.79 -6.20 -0.95
N TYR A 402 6.67 -4.91 -0.63
CA TYR A 402 5.50 -4.11 -1.01
C TYR A 402 5.34 -3.95 -2.53
N ALA A 403 6.44 -3.79 -3.26
CA ALA A 403 6.42 -3.80 -4.72
C ALA A 403 5.91 -5.14 -5.27
N LEU A 404 6.40 -6.28 -4.75
CA LEU A 404 5.94 -7.62 -5.13
C LEU A 404 4.48 -7.87 -4.78
N MET A 405 4.02 -7.38 -3.63
CA MET A 405 2.62 -7.47 -3.24
C MET A 405 1.75 -6.69 -4.24
N SER A 406 2.16 -5.48 -4.62
CA SER A 406 1.49 -4.68 -5.65
C SER A 406 1.45 -5.41 -7.00
N ASP A 407 2.57 -5.99 -7.43
CA ASP A 407 2.66 -6.77 -8.67
C ASP A 407 1.71 -7.97 -8.66
N ALA A 408 1.64 -8.72 -7.55
CA ALA A 408 0.72 -9.84 -7.42
C ALA A 408 -0.75 -9.42 -7.59
N PHE A 409 -1.15 -8.29 -6.99
CA PHE A 409 -2.49 -7.73 -7.17
C PHE A 409 -2.73 -7.23 -8.60
N TYR A 410 -1.76 -6.53 -9.20
CA TYR A 410 -1.85 -6.06 -10.58
C TYR A 410 -2.06 -7.21 -11.57
N GLU A 411 -1.25 -8.27 -11.45
CA GLU A 411 -1.35 -9.45 -12.30
C GLU A 411 -2.68 -10.20 -12.09
N ALA A 412 -3.21 -10.23 -10.86
CA ALA A 412 -4.53 -10.80 -10.60
C ALA A 412 -5.66 -9.99 -11.27
N LEU A 413 -5.61 -8.64 -11.18
CA LEU A 413 -6.56 -7.74 -11.86
C LEU A 413 -6.51 -7.92 -13.37
N LYS A 414 -5.31 -8.08 -13.94
CA LYS A 414 -5.11 -8.32 -15.38
C LYS A 414 -5.64 -9.70 -15.80
N LYS A 415 -5.36 -10.75 -15.01
CA LYS A 415 -5.78 -12.13 -15.29
C LYS A 415 -7.29 -12.27 -15.45
N VAL A 416 -8.07 -11.57 -14.62
CA VAL A 416 -9.54 -11.61 -14.71
C VAL A 416 -10.12 -10.53 -15.63
N LYS A 417 -9.26 -9.84 -16.39
CA LYS A 417 -9.60 -8.73 -17.29
C LYS A 417 -10.33 -7.58 -16.60
N PHE A 418 -10.12 -7.41 -15.28
CA PHE A 418 -10.55 -6.18 -14.61
C PHE A 418 -9.78 -5.00 -15.20
N ILE A 419 -8.49 -5.16 -15.50
CA ILE A 419 -7.69 -4.22 -16.31
C ILE A 419 -7.24 -4.86 -17.63
N SER A 420 -7.00 -4.03 -18.65
CA SER A 420 -6.53 -4.47 -19.96
C SER A 420 -5.69 -3.36 -20.61
N PRO A 421 -4.42 -3.19 -20.19
CA PRO A 421 -3.54 -2.20 -20.82
C PRO A 421 -3.34 -2.53 -22.31
N ALA A 422 -3.23 -1.49 -23.13
CA ALA A 422 -2.95 -1.66 -24.55
C ALA A 422 -1.54 -2.25 -24.78
N PRO A 423 -1.31 -3.02 -25.85
CA PRO A 423 0.01 -3.53 -26.19
C PRO A 423 1.06 -2.40 -26.23
N GLY A 424 2.15 -2.55 -25.48
CA GLY A 424 3.23 -1.56 -25.40
C GLY A 424 2.97 -0.37 -24.47
N ALA A 425 1.76 -0.22 -23.91
CA ALA A 425 1.43 0.83 -22.94
C ALA A 425 1.60 0.40 -21.48
N GLU A 426 1.67 -0.91 -21.21
CA GLU A 426 1.83 -1.45 -19.85
C GLU A 426 3.18 -1.05 -19.25
N MET A 427 3.16 -0.42 -18.07
CA MET A 427 4.34 -0.27 -17.24
C MET A 427 4.71 -1.64 -16.67
N SER A 428 5.90 -2.13 -17.00
CA SER A 428 6.43 -3.40 -16.48
C SER A 428 6.77 -3.30 -14.99
N PHE A 429 6.82 -4.44 -14.29
CA PHE A 429 7.25 -4.48 -12.90
C PHE A 429 8.68 -3.94 -12.69
N ALA A 430 9.58 -4.18 -13.65
CA ALA A 430 10.94 -3.65 -13.62
C ALA A 430 10.98 -2.11 -13.73
N GLN A 431 10.11 -1.53 -14.55
CA GLN A 431 9.94 -0.07 -14.63
C GLN A 431 9.35 0.48 -13.32
N LEU A 432 8.28 -0.13 -12.81
CA LEU A 432 7.68 0.27 -11.53
C LEU A 432 8.71 0.33 -10.41
N ARG A 433 9.55 -0.71 -10.27
CA ARG A 433 10.61 -0.76 -9.25
C ARG A 433 11.67 0.34 -9.37
N LYS A 434 11.84 0.91 -10.56
CA LYS A 434 12.83 1.95 -10.83
C LYS A 434 12.23 3.35 -10.74
N GLU A 435 10.97 3.50 -11.13
CA GLU A 435 10.31 4.80 -11.33
C GLU A 435 9.37 5.18 -10.18
N MET A 436 8.96 4.25 -9.31
CA MET A 436 8.08 4.55 -8.17
C MET A 436 8.69 5.64 -7.25
N PRO A 437 7.99 6.78 -7.04
CA PRO A 437 8.49 7.87 -6.21
C PRO A 437 8.36 7.51 -4.73
N VAL A 438 9.46 7.07 -4.13
CA VAL A 438 9.54 6.80 -2.70
C VAL A 438 10.66 7.66 -2.13
N PRO A 439 10.32 8.85 -1.59
CA PRO A 439 11.30 9.74 -0.99
C PRO A 439 12.21 9.01 0.00
N SER A 440 13.49 9.34 -0.02
CA SER A 440 14.48 8.79 0.92
C SER A 440 14.04 8.98 2.38
N ILE A 441 13.36 10.09 2.68
CA ILE A 441 12.77 10.41 3.99
C ILE A 441 11.77 9.34 4.45
N ASP A 442 10.89 8.85 3.56
CA ASP A 442 9.92 7.80 3.89
C ASP A 442 10.62 6.48 4.18
N SER A 443 11.61 6.14 3.36
CA SER A 443 12.42 4.92 3.51
C SER A 443 13.18 4.92 4.85
N LEU A 444 13.86 6.03 5.18
CA LEU A 444 14.59 6.23 6.43
C LEU A 444 13.66 6.25 7.65
N ALA A 445 12.50 6.92 7.55
CA ALA A 445 11.52 6.93 8.63
C ALA A 445 11.00 5.51 8.91
N GLY A 446 10.83 4.69 7.87
CA GLY A 446 10.53 3.27 7.99
C GLY A 446 11.60 2.51 8.80
N VAL A 447 12.89 2.74 8.50
CA VAL A 447 14.02 2.15 9.24
C VAL A 447 13.97 2.53 10.72
N TYR A 448 13.79 3.82 11.04
CA TYR A 448 13.72 4.27 12.43
C TYR A 448 12.50 3.71 13.18
N LYS A 449 11.33 3.65 12.54
CA LYS A 449 10.11 3.05 13.13
C LYS A 449 10.33 1.56 13.44
N VAL A 450 10.95 0.81 12.54
CA VAL A 450 11.23 -0.62 12.75
C VAL A 450 12.32 -0.84 13.81
N ALA A 451 13.37 -0.02 13.82
CA ALA A 451 14.38 -0.07 14.87
C ALA A 451 13.77 0.16 16.26
N ASN A 452 12.92 1.19 16.38
CA ASN A 452 12.18 1.47 17.62
C ASN A 452 11.24 0.31 18.00
N LEU A 453 10.52 -0.28 17.03
CA LEU A 453 9.67 -1.45 17.27
C LEU A 453 10.47 -2.64 17.82
N LYS A 454 11.59 -2.98 17.18
CA LYS A 454 12.45 -4.12 17.55
C LYS A 454 13.17 -3.91 18.89
N SER A 455 13.29 -2.67 19.36
CA SER A 455 13.87 -2.36 20.67
C SER A 455 13.00 -2.79 21.85
N SER A 456 11.72 -3.02 21.58
CA SER A 456 10.70 -3.29 22.59
C SER A 456 10.29 -4.76 22.55
N TRP A 457 9.55 -5.19 23.57
CA TRP A 457 8.91 -6.51 23.57
C TRP A 457 8.02 -6.69 22.33
N PRO A 458 8.04 -7.87 21.67
CA PRO A 458 8.70 -9.12 22.07
C PRO A 458 10.13 -9.33 21.55
N PHE A 459 10.66 -8.39 20.76
CA PHE A 459 11.97 -8.53 20.13
C PHE A 459 13.12 -8.25 21.10
N ASN A 460 13.01 -7.19 21.90
CA ASN A 460 14.02 -6.74 22.87
C ASN A 460 15.45 -6.64 22.29
N ALA A 461 15.56 -6.26 21.01
CA ALA A 461 16.86 -6.06 20.37
C ALA A 461 17.56 -4.84 20.97
N ALA A 462 18.86 -4.96 21.26
CA ALA A 462 19.64 -3.80 21.68
C ALA A 462 19.63 -2.75 20.56
N LEU A 463 19.12 -1.54 20.88
CA LEU A 463 19.39 -0.37 20.07
C LEU A 463 20.78 0.13 20.43
N ASP A 464 21.69 0.13 19.47
CA ASP A 464 22.90 0.94 19.59
C ASP A 464 22.47 2.42 19.42
N ARG A 465 22.07 3.06 20.53
CA ARG A 465 21.57 4.44 20.55
C ARG A 465 22.63 5.45 20.11
N ASP A 466 23.91 5.08 20.17
CA ASP A 466 25.04 5.92 19.75
C ASP A 466 25.33 5.80 18.23
N SER A 467 24.77 4.79 17.57
CA SER A 467 24.95 4.53 16.12
C SER A 467 23.97 5.26 15.20
N VAL A 468 22.87 5.81 15.72
CA VAL A 468 21.90 6.58 14.91
C VAL A 468 22.19 8.07 15.06
N LYS A 469 23.27 8.54 14.44
CA LYS A 469 23.49 9.98 14.26
C LYS A 469 22.78 10.40 12.98
N ALA A 470 21.74 11.23 13.11
CA ALA A 470 21.07 11.84 11.97
C ALA A 470 21.91 13.02 11.47
N GLU A 471 22.81 12.75 10.52
CA GLU A 471 23.81 13.69 10.04
C GLU A 471 23.36 14.42 8.78
N THR A 472 22.59 13.75 7.90
CA THR A 472 22.05 14.37 6.69
C THR A 472 20.74 15.12 6.97
N PHE A 473 20.31 15.95 6.01
CA PHE A 473 19.01 16.62 6.07
C PHE A 473 17.88 15.58 6.12
N GLU A 474 17.95 14.59 5.23
CA GLU A 474 16.96 13.51 5.09
C GLU A 474 16.84 12.69 6.38
N GLU A 475 17.97 12.33 7.00
CA GLU A 475 17.97 11.57 8.26
C GLU A 475 17.31 12.34 9.39
N ARG A 476 17.57 13.66 9.51
CA ARG A 476 16.94 14.50 10.55
C ARG A 476 15.43 14.58 10.36
N VAL A 477 14.98 14.89 9.15
CA VAL A 477 13.55 14.99 8.82
C VAL A 477 12.86 13.62 9.00
N ALA A 478 13.49 12.55 8.54
CA ALA A 478 12.98 11.18 8.70
C ALA A 478 12.91 10.75 10.16
N PHE A 479 13.88 11.13 10.98
CA PHE A 479 13.88 10.88 12.42
C PHE A 479 12.72 11.62 13.08
N ASP A 480 12.56 12.91 12.82
CA ASP A 480 11.46 13.70 13.39
C ASP A 480 10.09 13.17 12.94
N LEU A 481 9.96 12.72 11.69
CA LEU A 481 8.78 12.05 11.17
C LEU A 481 8.51 10.71 11.90
N ALA A 482 9.53 9.87 12.07
CA ALA A 482 9.41 8.55 12.72
C ALA A 482 8.95 8.65 14.18
N TYR A 483 9.43 9.68 14.89
CA TYR A 483 9.07 9.96 16.28
C TYR A 483 7.89 10.95 16.43
N ARG A 484 7.17 11.23 15.33
CA ARG A 484 5.94 12.06 15.30
C ARG A 484 6.13 13.49 15.82
N ARG A 485 7.31 14.07 15.62
CA ARG A 485 7.61 15.48 15.93
C ARG A 485 7.11 16.43 14.85
N ILE A 486 6.98 15.93 13.62
CA ILE A 486 6.40 16.63 12.46
C ILE A 486 5.38 15.72 11.75
N SER A 487 4.46 16.31 10.98
CA SER A 487 3.59 15.55 10.09
C SER A 487 4.31 15.17 8.79
N TRP A 488 3.72 14.28 8.01
CA TRP A 488 4.30 13.87 6.73
C TRP A 488 4.27 15.02 5.71
N GLU A 489 3.19 15.79 5.68
CA GLU A 489 3.06 16.98 4.82
C GLU A 489 4.16 18.00 5.13
N ASN A 490 4.40 18.29 6.42
CA ASN A 490 5.48 19.18 6.83
C ASN A 490 6.88 18.64 6.46
N ALA A 491 7.07 17.31 6.49
CA ALA A 491 8.31 16.69 6.08
C ALA A 491 8.54 16.83 4.56
N MET A 492 7.49 16.61 3.75
CA MET A 492 7.55 16.78 2.29
C MET A 492 7.78 18.25 1.91
N ASP A 493 7.11 19.21 2.57
CA ASP A 493 7.32 20.64 2.31
C ASP A 493 8.74 21.08 2.62
N GLN A 494 9.30 20.64 3.76
CA GLN A 494 10.71 20.90 4.09
C GLN A 494 11.65 20.32 3.04
N ALA A 495 11.41 19.08 2.61
CA ALA A 495 12.23 18.40 1.62
C ALA A 495 12.17 19.09 0.26
N TYR A 496 10.97 19.43 -0.21
CA TYR A 496 10.78 20.13 -1.46
C TYR A 496 11.55 21.46 -1.48
N ASN A 497 11.39 22.29 -0.45
CA ASN A 497 12.08 23.58 -0.36
C ASN A 497 13.60 23.40 -0.33
N HIS A 498 14.11 22.45 0.46
CA HIS A 498 15.54 22.14 0.52
C HIS A 498 16.11 21.73 -0.85
N TYR A 499 15.40 20.88 -1.60
CA TYR A 499 15.85 20.44 -2.91
C TYR A 499 15.73 21.52 -3.99
N ILE A 500 14.73 22.39 -3.93
CA ILE A 500 14.64 23.54 -4.83
C ILE A 500 15.78 24.53 -4.59
N GLU A 501 16.05 24.88 -3.33
CA GLU A 501 17.13 25.81 -2.96
C GLU A 501 18.51 25.30 -3.38
N SER A 502 18.73 23.99 -3.24
CA SER A 502 19.96 23.32 -3.68
C SER A 502 20.00 22.99 -5.18
N ARG A 503 18.95 23.35 -5.94
CA ARG A 503 18.76 23.02 -7.38
C ARG A 503 18.80 21.53 -7.68
N ASN A 504 18.47 20.71 -6.69
CA ASN A 504 18.34 19.27 -6.83
C ASN A 504 16.95 18.91 -7.39
N TYR A 505 16.73 19.19 -8.67
CA TYR A 505 15.40 19.07 -9.30
C TYR A 505 14.89 17.63 -9.40
N ARG A 506 15.77 16.63 -9.36
CA ARG A 506 15.39 15.20 -9.39
C ARG A 506 14.67 14.84 -8.10
N GLU A 507 15.27 15.14 -6.97
CA GLU A 507 14.71 14.87 -5.65
C GLU A 507 13.50 15.77 -5.38
N ALA A 508 13.53 17.04 -5.80
CA ALA A 508 12.35 17.90 -5.74
C ALA A 508 11.17 17.32 -6.55
N ARG A 509 11.43 16.75 -7.74
CA ARG A 509 10.39 16.10 -8.54
C ARG A 509 9.84 14.86 -7.84
N GLU A 510 10.70 14.03 -7.24
CA GLU A 510 10.27 12.85 -6.49
C GLU A 510 9.34 13.22 -5.33
N ILE A 511 9.61 14.32 -4.61
CA ILE A 511 8.69 14.83 -3.57
C ILE A 511 7.34 15.23 -4.18
N VAL A 512 7.33 15.93 -5.31
CA VAL A 512 6.07 16.33 -5.97
C VAL A 512 5.30 15.12 -6.48
N GLU A 513 5.98 14.16 -7.11
CA GLU A 513 5.37 12.89 -7.55
C GLU A 513 4.85 12.08 -6.36
N ALA A 514 5.52 12.18 -5.21
CA ALA A 514 5.04 11.56 -4.00
C ALA A 514 3.75 12.20 -3.48
N LEU A 515 3.66 13.53 -3.51
CA LEU A 515 2.45 14.28 -3.17
C LEU A 515 1.30 14.02 -4.16
N ILE A 516 1.60 13.83 -5.45
CA ILE A 516 0.60 13.46 -6.48
C ILE A 516 -0.09 12.14 -6.11
N LEU A 517 0.63 11.16 -5.57
CA LEU A 517 0.03 9.89 -5.19
C LEU A 517 -0.98 10.04 -4.03
N GLU A 518 -0.72 10.96 -3.10
CA GLU A 518 -1.66 11.32 -2.03
C GLU A 518 -2.84 12.16 -2.53
N GLN A 519 -2.59 13.07 -3.48
CA GLN A 519 -3.55 14.03 -4.00
C GLN A 519 -3.67 13.95 -5.53
N PRO A 520 -4.16 12.81 -6.09
CA PRO A 520 -4.15 12.56 -7.53
C PRO A 520 -5.08 13.47 -8.33
N ALA A 521 -5.95 14.23 -7.66
CA ALA A 521 -6.86 15.20 -8.26
C ALA A 521 -6.31 16.64 -8.29
N ASP A 522 -5.10 16.89 -7.77
CA ASP A 522 -4.48 18.22 -7.77
C ASP A 522 -3.67 18.47 -9.04
N ALA A 523 -4.27 19.19 -10.00
CA ALA A 523 -3.62 19.57 -11.26
C ALA A 523 -2.36 20.45 -11.09
N ALA A 524 -2.22 21.18 -9.98
CA ALA A 524 -1.07 22.03 -9.73
C ALA A 524 0.19 21.19 -9.46
N LEU A 525 0.06 20.10 -8.69
CA LEU A 525 1.17 19.18 -8.44
C LEU A 525 1.67 18.52 -9.74
N TYR A 526 0.77 18.12 -10.63
CA TYR A 526 1.17 17.60 -11.94
C TYR A 526 1.88 18.67 -12.79
N SER A 527 1.39 19.92 -12.80
CA SER A 527 2.07 21.01 -13.51
C SER A 527 3.48 21.24 -12.95
N GLN A 528 3.64 21.16 -11.63
CA GLN A 528 4.91 21.31 -10.95
C GLN A 528 5.89 20.16 -11.28
N SER A 529 5.42 18.91 -11.25
CA SER A 529 6.20 17.73 -11.70
C SER A 529 6.63 17.86 -13.16
N ALA A 530 5.75 18.38 -14.03
CA ALA A 530 6.06 18.58 -15.43
C ALA A 530 7.13 19.67 -15.66
N MET A 531 7.05 20.78 -14.92
CA MET A 531 8.07 21.84 -14.96
C MET A 531 9.44 21.33 -14.50
N LEU A 532 9.49 20.56 -13.40
CA LEU A 532 10.73 19.95 -12.90
C LEU A 532 11.29 18.92 -13.89
N SER A 533 10.44 18.12 -14.52
CA SER A 533 10.84 17.21 -15.60
C SER A 533 11.43 17.96 -16.78
N GLY A 534 10.89 19.14 -17.13
CA GLY A 534 11.47 20.03 -18.12
C GLY A 534 12.88 20.51 -17.77
N GLN A 535 13.14 20.87 -16.50
CA GLN A 535 14.48 21.23 -16.01
C GLN A 535 15.48 20.07 -16.10
N LEU A 536 14.98 18.84 -15.97
CA LEU A 536 15.78 17.61 -16.05
C LEU A 536 15.97 17.11 -17.49
N GLY A 537 15.33 17.74 -18.49
CA GLY A 537 15.31 17.25 -19.87
C GLY A 537 14.62 15.89 -20.01
N ASP A 538 13.60 15.63 -19.19
CA ASP A 538 12.81 14.39 -19.20
C ASP A 538 11.45 14.66 -19.88
N GLU A 539 11.45 14.67 -21.21
CA GLU A 539 10.25 15.02 -21.99
C GLU A 539 9.11 14.02 -21.78
N ARG A 540 9.42 12.75 -21.52
CA ARG A 540 8.40 11.70 -21.31
C ARG A 540 7.57 11.99 -20.07
N ASN A 541 8.23 12.25 -18.94
CA ASN A 541 7.53 12.57 -17.69
C ASN A 541 6.88 13.97 -17.75
N ALA A 542 7.52 14.93 -18.41
CA ALA A 542 6.91 16.24 -18.64
C ALA A 542 5.59 16.14 -19.42
N LEU A 543 5.56 15.35 -20.50
CA LEU A 543 4.35 15.09 -21.29
C LEU A 543 3.27 14.41 -20.44
N PHE A 544 3.62 13.31 -19.76
CA PHE A 544 2.67 12.58 -18.91
C PHE A 544 2.01 13.53 -17.88
N SER A 545 2.83 14.27 -17.13
CA SER A 545 2.34 15.15 -16.08
C SER A 545 1.54 16.33 -16.63
N PHE A 546 1.96 16.98 -17.71
CA PHE A 546 1.16 18.04 -18.32
C PHE A 546 -0.16 17.52 -18.90
N GLN A 547 -0.20 16.32 -19.49
CA GLN A 547 -1.43 15.74 -20.01
C GLN A 547 -2.44 15.49 -18.88
N LYS A 548 -1.95 14.96 -17.74
CA LYS A 548 -2.76 14.80 -16.54
C LYS A 548 -3.27 16.15 -16.04
N ALA A 549 -2.39 17.14 -15.86
CA ALA A 549 -2.78 18.48 -15.45
C ALA A 549 -3.85 19.08 -16.38
N PHE A 550 -3.66 18.98 -17.69
CA PHE A 550 -4.59 19.49 -18.69
C PHE A 550 -5.94 18.78 -18.65
N SER A 551 -5.98 17.46 -18.43
CA SER A 551 -7.23 16.71 -18.36
C SER A 551 -8.13 17.13 -17.18
N MET A 552 -7.51 17.65 -16.10
CA MET A 552 -8.20 18.07 -14.89
C MET A 552 -8.53 19.57 -14.90
N ALA A 553 -7.58 20.39 -15.34
CA ALA A 553 -7.70 21.85 -15.42
C ALA A 553 -7.08 22.37 -16.72
N PRO A 554 -7.82 22.28 -17.86
CA PRO A 554 -7.35 22.80 -19.13
C PRO A 554 -6.99 24.28 -19.06
N SER A 555 -5.80 24.66 -19.52
CA SER A 555 -5.36 26.05 -19.58
C SER A 555 -4.57 26.32 -20.86
N PHE A 556 -4.53 27.61 -21.26
CA PHE A 556 -3.72 28.03 -22.41
C PHE A 556 -2.24 27.64 -22.21
N GLU A 557 -1.68 27.90 -21.03
CA GLU A 557 -0.28 27.60 -20.73
C GLU A 557 0.03 26.11 -20.80
N THR A 558 -0.82 25.27 -20.19
CA THR A 558 -0.62 23.81 -20.24
C THR A 558 -0.75 23.26 -21.67
N ALA A 559 -1.73 23.75 -22.45
CA ALA A 559 -1.84 23.40 -23.87
C ALA A 559 -0.60 23.83 -24.66
N ARG A 560 -0.06 25.02 -24.36
CA ARG A 560 1.17 25.53 -24.96
C ARG A 560 2.36 24.63 -24.69
N TYR A 561 2.57 24.22 -23.44
CA TYR A 561 3.63 23.28 -23.10
C TYR A 561 3.46 21.94 -23.83
N LEU A 562 2.23 21.41 -23.88
CA LEU A 562 1.95 20.12 -24.52
C LEU A 562 2.24 20.13 -26.01
N PHE A 563 1.72 21.09 -26.79
CA PHE A 563 2.00 21.10 -28.22
C PHE A 563 3.48 21.32 -28.52
N VAL A 564 4.18 22.14 -27.72
CA VAL A 564 5.63 22.36 -27.89
C VAL A 564 6.39 21.05 -27.65
N LEU A 565 6.06 20.32 -26.57
CA LEU A 565 6.69 19.04 -26.27
C LEU A 565 6.39 17.98 -27.34
N PHE A 566 5.15 17.86 -27.80
CA PHE A 566 4.80 16.93 -28.88
C PHE A 566 5.53 17.25 -30.19
N LEU A 567 5.62 18.53 -30.56
CA LEU A 567 6.42 18.93 -31.71
C LEU A 567 7.90 18.62 -31.51
N LYS A 568 8.44 18.83 -30.30
CA LYS A 568 9.84 18.53 -29.96
C LYS A 568 10.19 17.05 -30.17
N ILE A 569 9.28 16.14 -29.81
CA ILE A 569 9.46 14.68 -29.97
C ILE A 569 8.96 14.15 -31.33
N ASP A 570 8.69 15.03 -32.29
CA ASP A 570 8.21 14.69 -33.64
C ASP A 570 6.90 13.87 -33.62
N GLU A 571 5.92 14.32 -32.83
CA GLU A 571 4.54 13.80 -32.81
C GLU A 571 3.51 14.92 -33.12
N PRO A 572 3.59 15.53 -34.32
CA PRO A 572 2.74 16.67 -34.68
C PRO A 572 1.24 16.33 -34.66
N GLU A 573 0.86 15.08 -34.93
CA GLU A 573 -0.53 14.60 -34.87
C GLU A 573 -1.13 14.78 -33.47
N LYS A 574 -0.33 14.50 -32.43
CA LYS A 574 -0.74 14.67 -31.03
C LYS A 574 -0.67 16.13 -30.58
N ALA A 575 0.10 16.98 -31.26
CA ALA A 575 0.17 18.41 -30.98
C ALA A 575 -1.09 19.17 -31.40
N ILE A 576 -1.79 18.73 -32.47
CA ILE A 576 -2.92 19.44 -33.07
C ILE A 576 -4.05 19.75 -32.07
N PRO A 577 -4.57 18.80 -31.27
CA PRO A 577 -5.66 19.10 -30.33
C PRO A 577 -5.31 20.20 -29.32
N TYR A 578 -4.05 20.24 -28.87
CA TYR A 578 -3.58 21.26 -27.94
C TYR A 578 -3.33 22.61 -28.63
N LEU A 579 -2.89 22.61 -29.89
CA LEU A 579 -2.83 23.83 -30.73
C LEU A 579 -4.23 24.41 -30.95
N ASP A 580 -5.20 23.57 -31.29
CA ASP A 580 -6.59 23.97 -31.49
C ASP A 580 -7.18 24.59 -30.21
N TYR A 581 -6.96 23.92 -29.07
CA TYR A 581 -7.36 24.45 -27.77
C TYR A 581 -6.69 25.81 -27.46
N ALA A 582 -5.37 25.91 -27.67
CA ALA A 582 -4.61 27.11 -27.41
C ALA A 582 -5.02 28.29 -28.31
N ILE A 583 -5.37 28.03 -29.58
CA ILE A 583 -5.92 29.04 -30.49
C ILE A 583 -7.30 29.51 -30.02
N GLY A 584 -8.19 28.58 -29.67
CA GLY A 584 -9.55 28.90 -29.23
C GLY A 584 -9.62 29.59 -27.86
N ASN A 585 -8.64 29.35 -26.98
CA ASN A 585 -8.57 29.87 -25.62
C ASN A 585 -7.35 30.78 -25.42
N ASN A 586 -6.97 31.53 -26.45
CA ASN A 586 -5.74 32.30 -26.45
C ASN A 586 -5.80 33.49 -25.49
N THR A 587 -5.04 33.40 -24.40
CA THR A 587 -4.92 34.48 -23.40
C THR A 587 -3.64 35.30 -23.54
N SER A 588 -2.75 34.96 -24.49
CA SER A 588 -1.41 35.55 -24.63
C SER A 588 -1.26 36.55 -25.78
N GLY A 589 -2.22 36.57 -26.72
CA GLY A 589 -2.11 37.36 -27.96
C GLY A 589 -1.19 36.75 -29.03
N LEU A 590 -0.61 35.56 -28.79
CA LEU A 590 0.25 34.87 -29.77
C LEU A 590 -0.57 34.34 -30.96
N ASN A 591 -0.15 34.63 -32.21
CA ASN A 591 -0.78 34.01 -33.37
C ASN A 591 -0.23 32.60 -33.62
N LEU A 592 -0.94 31.57 -33.16
CA LEU A 592 -0.55 30.16 -33.29
C LEU A 592 -1.02 29.50 -34.59
N THR A 593 -1.81 30.20 -35.42
CA THR A 593 -2.32 29.68 -36.70
C THR A 593 -1.19 29.23 -37.64
N PRO A 594 -0.09 29.99 -37.81
CA PRO A 594 1.03 29.55 -38.66
C PRO A 594 1.69 28.25 -38.16
N VAL A 595 1.86 28.11 -36.84
CA VAL A 595 2.45 26.90 -36.23
C VAL A 595 1.56 25.70 -36.49
N ARG A 596 0.24 25.85 -36.32
CA ARG A 596 -0.73 24.81 -36.63
C ARG A 596 -0.69 24.39 -38.10
N THR A 597 -0.66 25.34 -39.03
CA THR A 597 -0.58 25.05 -40.47
C THR A 597 0.71 24.30 -40.82
N LEU A 598 1.85 24.71 -40.25
CA LEU A 598 3.14 24.03 -40.46
C LEU A 598 3.13 22.61 -39.86
N ALA A 599 2.53 22.41 -38.69
CA ALA A 599 2.38 21.08 -38.10
C ALA A 599 1.53 20.16 -39.00
N GLN A 600 0.45 20.68 -39.59
CA GLN A 600 -0.36 19.93 -40.58
C GLN A 600 0.42 19.62 -41.86
N GLU A 601 1.25 20.55 -42.34
CA GLU A 601 2.14 20.29 -43.47
C GLU A 601 3.11 19.13 -43.15
N VAL A 602 3.71 19.11 -41.96
CA VAL A 602 4.57 18.00 -41.53
C VAL A 602 3.81 16.67 -41.54
N ILE A 603 2.58 16.62 -41.02
CA ILE A 603 1.75 15.40 -41.02
C ILE A 603 1.49 14.91 -42.45
N ALA A 604 1.11 15.82 -43.35
CA ALA A 604 0.85 15.50 -44.75
C ALA A 604 2.12 14.98 -45.47
N LEU A 605 3.26 15.65 -45.25
CA LEU A 605 4.56 15.24 -45.78
C LEU A 605 4.98 13.88 -45.26
N ARG A 606 4.80 13.60 -43.96
CA ARG A 606 5.10 12.29 -43.36
C ARG A 606 4.21 11.17 -43.89
N SER A 607 2.96 11.48 -44.20
CA SER A 607 2.05 10.50 -44.82
C SER A 607 2.56 10.13 -46.22
N SER A 608 3.03 11.11 -47.00
CA SER A 608 3.68 10.86 -48.30
C SER A 608 5.06 10.17 -48.19
N PHE A 609 5.72 10.31 -47.04
CA PHE A 609 7.03 9.73 -46.73
C PHE A 609 6.97 8.22 -46.48
N SER A 610 5.79 7.68 -46.11
CA SER A 610 5.60 6.24 -45.84
C SER A 610 5.79 5.35 -47.07
N THR A 611 5.77 5.91 -48.29
CA THR A 611 5.99 5.19 -49.55
C THR A 611 7.43 5.22 -50.07
N ASP A 612 8.26 6.17 -49.64
CA ASP A 612 9.70 6.27 -49.98
C ASP A 612 10.47 7.01 -48.87
N SER A 613 11.09 6.25 -47.98
CA SER A 613 11.82 6.78 -46.82
C SER A 613 13.16 7.44 -47.15
N THR A 614 13.53 7.51 -48.44
CA THR A 614 14.83 8.07 -48.90
C THR A 614 14.69 9.39 -49.65
N ASN A 615 13.47 9.91 -49.77
CA ASN A 615 13.21 11.15 -50.50
C ASN A 615 13.78 12.38 -49.74
N VAL A 616 14.96 12.82 -50.17
CA VAL A 616 15.69 13.97 -49.61
C VAL A 616 14.86 15.27 -49.68
N SER A 617 14.09 15.48 -50.75
CA SER A 617 13.28 16.68 -50.92
C SER A 617 12.19 16.79 -49.85
N VAL A 618 11.48 15.69 -49.57
CA VAL A 618 10.46 15.62 -48.51
C VAL A 618 11.07 15.86 -47.14
N LEU A 619 12.22 15.23 -46.85
CA LEU A 619 12.92 15.42 -45.57
C LEU A 619 13.38 16.86 -45.37
N ASN A 620 13.90 17.52 -46.40
CA ASN A 620 14.29 18.93 -46.36
C ASN A 620 13.09 19.85 -46.11
N ARG A 621 11.92 19.56 -46.72
CA ARG A 621 10.68 20.31 -46.44
C ARG A 621 10.22 20.15 -45.00
N ILE A 622 10.28 18.94 -44.44
CA ILE A 622 9.94 18.71 -43.03
C ILE A 622 10.92 19.46 -42.11
N ALA A 623 12.22 19.40 -42.39
CA ALA A 623 13.24 20.13 -41.62
C ALA A 623 12.99 21.65 -41.62
N LEU A 624 12.63 22.21 -42.78
CA LEU A 624 12.29 23.62 -42.93
C LEU A 624 10.99 23.99 -42.20
N ALA A 625 9.97 23.13 -42.24
CA ALA A 625 8.73 23.35 -41.52
C ALA A 625 8.97 23.42 -40.00
N TYR A 626 9.76 22.49 -39.45
CA TYR A 626 10.17 22.55 -38.05
C TYR A 626 11.00 23.79 -37.72
N TYR A 627 11.91 24.19 -38.61
CA TYR A 627 12.70 25.42 -38.43
C TYR A 627 11.80 26.66 -38.35
N LYS A 628 10.78 26.77 -39.23
CA LYS A 628 9.80 27.86 -39.24
C LYS A 628 8.89 27.87 -38.00
N MET A 629 8.70 26.72 -37.34
CA MET A 629 8.00 26.61 -36.05
C MET A 629 8.91 26.96 -34.85
N GLU A 630 10.15 27.40 -35.09
CA GLU A 630 11.19 27.58 -34.06
C GLU A 630 11.51 26.30 -33.28
N ASN A 631 11.19 25.13 -33.85
CA ASN A 631 11.50 23.83 -33.26
C ASN A 631 12.87 23.35 -33.75
N ARG A 632 13.91 23.72 -32.98
CA ARG A 632 15.30 23.36 -33.28
C ARG A 632 15.53 21.85 -33.30
N ASP A 633 14.93 21.10 -32.39
CA ASP A 633 15.14 19.65 -32.26
C ASP A 633 14.57 18.90 -33.47
N GLY A 634 13.33 19.22 -33.85
CA GLY A 634 12.69 18.68 -35.05
C GLY A 634 13.48 19.06 -36.32
N ALA A 635 13.88 20.32 -36.46
CA ALA A 635 14.66 20.78 -37.61
C ALA A 635 15.99 20.01 -37.72
N LEU A 636 16.70 19.86 -36.60
CA LEU A 636 17.98 19.16 -36.54
C LEU A 636 17.83 17.66 -36.81
N LEU A 637 16.78 17.02 -36.29
CA LEU A 637 16.46 15.61 -36.51
C LEU A 637 16.36 15.30 -38.00
N TYR A 638 15.57 16.09 -38.74
CA TYR A 638 15.34 15.87 -40.15
C TYR A 638 16.54 16.30 -41.03
N ALA A 639 17.23 17.39 -40.68
CA ALA A 639 18.47 17.76 -41.37
C ALA A 639 19.55 16.66 -41.24
N LYS A 640 19.69 16.03 -40.07
CA LYS A 640 20.60 14.88 -39.90
C LYS A 640 20.18 13.66 -40.72
N LYS A 641 18.88 13.39 -40.86
CA LYS A 641 18.37 12.32 -41.75
C LYS A 641 18.76 12.59 -43.20
N VAL A 642 18.61 13.84 -43.67
CA VAL A 642 19.05 14.26 -45.00
C VAL A 642 20.55 14.03 -45.19
N LEU A 643 21.40 14.51 -44.27
CA LEU A 643 22.86 14.38 -44.40
C LEU A 643 23.37 12.93 -44.37
N ARG A 644 22.62 12.00 -43.78
CA ARG A 644 22.93 10.56 -43.87
C ARG A 644 22.67 9.99 -45.26
N LEU A 645 21.70 10.52 -45.99
CA LEU A 645 21.35 10.10 -47.34
C LEU A 645 22.18 10.86 -48.40
N ASN A 646 22.43 12.14 -48.17
CA ASN A 646 23.24 13.01 -49.01
C ASN A 646 24.12 13.94 -48.14
N ALA A 647 25.36 13.53 -47.90
CA ALA A 647 26.30 14.27 -47.06
C ALA A 647 26.69 15.66 -47.59
N ARG A 648 26.41 15.96 -48.87
CA ARG A 648 26.72 17.24 -49.53
C ARG A 648 25.47 18.10 -49.75
N ASP A 649 24.34 17.76 -49.14
CA ASP A 649 23.12 18.57 -49.25
C ASP A 649 23.33 19.96 -48.63
N GLU A 650 23.41 20.99 -49.47
CA GLU A 650 23.74 22.35 -49.06
C GLU A 650 22.69 22.93 -48.10
N ALA A 651 21.41 22.66 -48.35
CA ALA A 651 20.30 23.14 -47.54
C ALA A 651 20.37 22.57 -46.12
N ALA A 652 20.60 21.27 -45.98
CA ALA A 652 20.76 20.63 -44.69
C ALA A 652 22.04 21.08 -43.96
N LEU A 653 23.17 21.27 -44.67
CA LEU A 653 24.40 21.81 -44.08
C LEU A 653 24.21 23.23 -43.54
N GLN A 654 23.57 24.12 -44.32
CA GLN A 654 23.26 25.49 -43.91
C GLN A 654 22.29 25.52 -42.73
N LEU A 655 21.27 24.67 -42.74
CA LEU A 655 20.31 24.56 -41.63
C LEU A 655 20.98 24.09 -40.34
N VAL A 656 21.86 23.08 -40.41
CA VAL A 656 22.63 22.64 -39.23
C VAL A 656 23.56 23.75 -38.73
N ALA A 657 24.18 24.52 -39.62
CA ALA A 657 25.03 25.64 -39.24
C ALA A 657 24.24 26.76 -38.54
N SER A 658 23.05 27.11 -39.03
CA SER A 658 22.20 28.14 -38.42
C SER A 658 21.65 27.73 -37.05
N LEU A 659 21.47 26.42 -36.82
CA LEU A 659 21.03 25.86 -35.53
C LEU A 659 22.15 25.76 -34.48
N ARG A 660 23.43 25.83 -34.86
CA ARG A 660 24.59 25.74 -33.95
C ARG A 660 24.95 27.05 -33.25
N LEU A 661 24.43 28.19 -33.71
CA LEU A 661 24.69 29.48 -33.08
C LEU A 661 23.82 29.62 -31.80
N PRO A 662 24.43 29.95 -30.64
CA PRO A 662 23.64 30.40 -29.50
C PRO A 662 22.87 31.66 -29.90
N ARG A 663 21.60 31.75 -29.47
CA ARG A 663 20.86 33.02 -29.54
C ARG A 663 21.32 33.92 -28.40
#